data_AF-A0A093ZSX5-F1
#
_entry.id   AF-A0A093ZSX5-F1
#
_cell.length_a   1.000
_cell.length_b   1.000
_cell.length_c   1.000
_cell.angle_alpha   90.00
_cell.angle_beta   90.00
_cell.angle_gamma   90.00
#
_symmetry.space_group_name_H-M   'P 1'
#
loop_
_entity.id
_entity.type
_entity.pdbx_description
1 polymer ?
#
loop_
_entity_poly.entity_id
_entity_poly.type
_entity_poly.pdbx_seq_one_letter_code
_entity_poly.pdbx_strand_id
1 'polypeptide(L)'
;MSQLRLTIENGDFRDGHGRQITIRGINLAGDAKYPSKPEQPSHISADFFDGDGVEFHERPFPLEDAHIHFSRLKRWGYNTIRYVFTWEAIEHKGPGVYDEEWIQHTISVLRAAREYGFYIFMDPHQDVWSRFSGGSGAPMWTLYAAGLNPETFVATEAALVHCMYPEPEKFPKMIWSTNYTRLACQVMFTLFFGGKDFAPKCIIDGVNIQDYLQNHFCGALGHLAQRIHEAGDLENDIVIGWESMNEPSRGLIGFIDLSVIPSEQKLQKGTSPTAWQAIQLGSGRACEVDTWDIGGMGPYKSGRVLVDPEGTSAWLDADYDDSRYGWKRDPGWKLGECIWAQHGIWDPKLDTLLKKDYFKSNPRTGEVLGSYEGFTNTYFMEYYRKNRDTIRAIHGDSIMFCQPPTLEVPPTIKGTADDDPKMVYAPHYYDGITLMTKKWNRFWNVDVLGILRGRYMSPAFAIKVGETAIRNCFKDQMSAMKKEGLDNMGNHPCVMTEFGIPYDMDDKYAYKTGDYSSQSGALDANHFAVEGSMMAGYTLWVYMCNNTHALGDQWNGEDFSIVSVDDRLLPQSALPANTSNGSLANPSLANASSATLGDAYINSRNLKDNLKTPSISSTPSNAPELTAAPGYRAAEAYVRPSPIATAGKLLQSGFDLRNYTFTMRLTADSATAEDKPTEVLLPEFHFPSDKCVVEVSGGKWSIGHYDEDGGLTQKLKWWHNEGEQWLKVIGVRNIVHGTGPSGGEEEMGYLSQCQQAIYGSKCSVM
;
A
#
# COMPACT_ATOMS: atom_id res chain seq x y z
N MET A 1 -14.93 -16.11 -24.28
CA MET A 1 -14.59 -15.03 -23.34
C MET A 1 -13.43 -15.53 -22.50
N SER A 2 -12.44 -14.67 -22.20
CA SER A 2 -11.36 -15.03 -21.29
C SER A 2 -11.93 -15.45 -19.92
N GLN A 3 -11.26 -16.37 -19.23
CA GLN A 3 -11.69 -16.80 -17.88
C GLN A 3 -11.59 -15.65 -16.85
N LEU A 4 -10.75 -14.64 -17.09
CA LEU A 4 -10.49 -13.51 -16.18
C LEU A 4 -11.17 -12.20 -16.61
N ARG A 5 -12.21 -12.24 -17.46
CA ARG A 5 -12.94 -11.01 -17.79
C ARG A 5 -13.66 -10.47 -16.56
N LEU A 6 -13.27 -9.26 -16.13
CA LEU A 6 -13.92 -8.50 -15.06
C LEU A 6 -14.70 -7.32 -15.64
N THR A 7 -15.96 -7.15 -15.23
CA THR A 7 -16.82 -6.01 -15.57
C THR A 7 -17.38 -5.36 -14.32
N ILE A 8 -17.93 -4.16 -14.44
CA ILE A 8 -18.68 -3.48 -13.37
C ILE A 8 -20.15 -3.46 -13.76
N GLU A 9 -21.00 -4.02 -12.90
CA GLU A 9 -22.46 -4.02 -13.07
C GLU A 9 -23.13 -3.63 -11.76
N ASN A 10 -23.93 -2.57 -11.79
CA ASN A 10 -24.67 -2.06 -10.62
C ASN A 10 -23.78 -1.80 -9.38
N GLY A 11 -22.54 -1.33 -9.58
CA GLY A 11 -21.61 -1.01 -8.50
C GLY A 11 -20.84 -2.20 -7.93
N ASP A 12 -20.98 -3.39 -8.54
CA ASP A 12 -20.27 -4.60 -8.15
C ASP A 12 -19.37 -5.09 -9.30
N PHE A 13 -18.21 -5.67 -8.98
CA PHE A 13 -17.43 -6.40 -9.97
C PHE A 13 -18.09 -7.74 -10.32
N ARG A 14 -18.11 -8.08 -11.61
CA ARG A 14 -18.69 -9.32 -12.13
C ARG A 14 -17.71 -10.08 -13.01
N ASP A 15 -17.70 -11.40 -12.90
CA ASP A 15 -17.03 -12.27 -13.86
C ASP A 15 -17.90 -12.56 -15.10
N GLY A 16 -17.33 -13.25 -16.08
CA GLY A 16 -18.07 -13.71 -17.28
C GLY A 16 -19.23 -14.67 -17.01
N HIS A 17 -19.49 -15.06 -15.76
CA HIS A 17 -20.61 -15.88 -15.33
C HIS A 17 -21.67 -15.09 -14.54
N GLY A 18 -21.46 -13.80 -14.31
CA GLY A 18 -22.35 -12.93 -13.54
C GLY A 18 -22.18 -13.06 -12.02
N ARG A 19 -21.17 -13.79 -11.55
CA ARG A 19 -20.87 -13.90 -10.11
C ARG A 19 -20.20 -12.61 -9.65
N GLN A 20 -20.52 -12.16 -8.44
CA GLN A 20 -19.85 -11.02 -7.84
C GLN A 20 -18.41 -11.40 -7.46
N ILE A 21 -17.43 -10.62 -7.91
CA ILE A 21 -16.02 -10.82 -7.57
C ILE A 21 -15.62 -9.89 -6.42
N THR A 22 -14.87 -10.43 -5.47
CA THR A 22 -14.21 -9.65 -4.42
C THR A 22 -12.72 -9.55 -4.75
N ILE A 23 -12.21 -8.33 -4.83
CA ILE A 23 -10.78 -8.08 -5.05
C ILE A 23 -10.04 -8.33 -3.74
N ARG A 24 -9.15 -9.32 -3.74
CA ARG A 24 -8.20 -9.57 -2.67
C ARG A 24 -6.81 -9.49 -3.24
N GLY A 25 -6.21 -8.32 -3.13
CA GLY A 25 -4.96 -8.03 -3.79
C GLY A 25 -3.82 -7.58 -2.88
N ILE A 26 -2.70 -7.33 -3.55
CA ILE A 26 -1.46 -6.87 -2.96
C ILE A 26 -0.77 -5.89 -3.92
N ASN A 27 -0.01 -4.95 -3.36
CA ASN A 27 0.86 -4.06 -4.11
C ASN A 27 2.15 -4.80 -4.51
N LEU A 28 2.46 -4.84 -5.80
CA LEU A 28 3.58 -5.60 -6.36
C LEU A 28 4.36 -4.76 -7.38
N ALA A 29 5.66 -4.51 -7.19
CA ALA A 29 6.41 -4.63 -5.94
C ALA A 29 6.97 -3.26 -5.59
N GLY A 30 7.17 -2.99 -4.30
CA GLY A 30 7.79 -1.72 -3.90
C GLY A 30 9.25 -1.61 -4.36
N ASP A 31 9.88 -2.71 -4.82
CA ASP A 31 11.18 -2.71 -5.48
C ASP A 31 11.18 -1.80 -6.73
N ALA A 32 10.03 -1.59 -7.36
CA ALA A 32 9.88 -0.70 -8.52
C ALA A 32 10.05 0.80 -8.21
N LYS A 33 10.20 1.18 -6.94
CA LYS A 33 10.39 2.57 -6.49
C LYS A 33 11.82 3.08 -6.73
N TYR A 34 12.75 2.22 -7.13
CA TYR A 34 14.14 2.58 -7.39
C TYR A 34 14.78 1.73 -8.51
N PRO A 35 15.83 2.23 -9.19
CA PRO A 35 16.48 1.52 -10.30
C PRO A 35 17.03 0.14 -9.93
N SER A 36 17.09 -0.77 -10.91
CA SER A 36 17.81 -2.04 -10.78
C SER A 36 19.30 -1.90 -11.11
N LYS A 37 19.66 -0.96 -11.99
CA LYS A 37 21.06 -0.74 -12.39
C LYS A 37 21.40 0.75 -12.55
N PRO A 38 22.44 1.26 -11.86
CA PRO A 38 23.01 0.62 -10.67
C PRO A 38 21.91 0.34 -9.64
N GLU A 39 22.05 -0.71 -8.84
CA GLU A 39 21.09 -0.95 -7.76
C GLU A 39 21.20 0.20 -6.76
N GLN A 40 20.17 1.04 -6.73
CA GLN A 40 20.20 2.33 -6.06
C GLN A 40 19.01 2.53 -5.12
N PRO A 41 18.87 1.69 -4.07
CA PRO A 41 17.89 1.94 -3.02
C PRO A 41 18.18 3.26 -2.29
N SER A 42 17.18 3.76 -1.57
CA SER A 42 17.15 5.15 -1.05
C SER A 42 18.34 5.58 -0.18
N HIS A 43 19.08 4.64 0.42
CA HIS A 43 20.22 4.89 1.29
C HIS A 43 21.57 4.93 0.54
N ILE A 44 21.59 4.60 -0.75
CA ILE A 44 22.80 4.56 -1.57
C ILE A 44 22.99 5.91 -2.26
N SER A 45 24.13 6.56 -2.01
CA SER A 45 24.47 7.89 -2.56
C SER A 45 25.32 7.84 -3.83
N ALA A 46 25.97 6.70 -4.11
CA ALA A 46 26.83 6.53 -5.27
C ALA A 46 26.06 6.82 -6.56
N ASP A 47 26.58 7.77 -7.34
CA ASP A 47 26.03 8.23 -8.63
C ASP A 47 24.53 8.59 -8.56
N PHE A 48 24.04 9.05 -7.39
CA PHE A 48 22.62 9.32 -7.18
C PHE A 48 22.04 10.33 -8.17
N PHE A 49 22.80 11.38 -8.51
CA PHE A 49 22.40 12.42 -9.47
C PHE A 49 22.67 12.07 -10.94
N ASP A 50 23.19 10.88 -11.24
CA ASP A 50 23.20 10.33 -12.61
C ASP A 50 21.85 9.66 -12.92
N GLY A 51 20.78 10.46 -12.92
CA GLY A 51 19.42 9.96 -13.12
C GLY A 51 19.06 9.58 -14.55
N ASP A 52 19.86 9.98 -15.53
CA ASP A 52 19.59 9.69 -16.94
C ASP A 52 20.20 8.34 -17.38
N GLY A 53 21.20 7.85 -16.64
CA GLY A 53 21.94 6.61 -16.90
C GLY A 53 21.42 5.37 -16.17
N VAL A 54 20.29 5.48 -15.46
CA VAL A 54 19.70 4.37 -14.69
C VAL A 54 18.92 3.40 -15.59
N GLU A 55 18.74 2.16 -15.15
CA GLU A 55 17.91 1.17 -15.82
C GLU A 55 16.97 0.51 -14.79
N PHE A 56 15.75 0.17 -15.22
CA PHE A 56 14.74 -0.50 -14.39
C PHE A 56 14.46 -1.93 -14.85
N HIS A 57 15.21 -2.49 -15.81
CA HIS A 57 14.90 -3.72 -16.55
C HIS A 57 14.75 -5.01 -15.71
N GLU A 58 15.05 -4.98 -14.41
CA GLU A 58 14.80 -6.08 -13.46
C GLU A 58 13.78 -5.73 -12.37
N ARG A 59 12.98 -4.67 -12.58
CA ARG A 59 11.90 -4.27 -11.68
C ARG A 59 10.54 -4.69 -12.25
N PRO A 60 9.66 -5.32 -11.44
CA PRO A 60 9.75 -5.51 -9.98
C PRO A 60 10.73 -6.61 -9.52
N PHE A 61 11.08 -7.56 -10.38
CA PHE A 61 12.06 -8.62 -10.14
C PHE A 61 12.47 -9.25 -11.48
N PRO A 62 13.60 -9.98 -11.56
CA PRO A 62 13.97 -10.74 -12.76
C PRO A 62 12.88 -11.70 -13.23
N LEU A 63 12.72 -11.85 -14.55
CA LEU A 63 11.62 -12.62 -15.14
C LEU A 63 11.65 -14.11 -14.72
N GLU A 64 12.84 -14.68 -14.57
CA GLU A 64 13.06 -16.05 -14.12
C GLU A 64 12.47 -16.34 -12.73
N ASP A 65 12.42 -15.33 -11.86
CA ASP A 65 11.92 -15.44 -10.49
C ASP A 65 10.42 -15.22 -10.38
N ALA A 66 9.77 -14.76 -11.46
CA ALA A 66 8.34 -14.43 -11.48
C ALA A 66 7.45 -15.57 -10.96
N HIS A 67 7.74 -16.81 -11.38
CA HIS A 67 7.00 -18.00 -10.96
C HIS A 67 7.07 -18.23 -9.44
N ILE A 68 8.20 -17.90 -8.79
CA ILE A 68 8.39 -18.03 -7.34
C ILE A 68 7.47 -17.05 -6.61
N HIS A 69 7.40 -15.82 -7.10
CA HIS A 69 6.62 -14.76 -6.48
C HIS A 69 5.11 -14.98 -6.69
N PHE A 70 4.69 -15.24 -7.93
CA PHE A 70 3.29 -15.44 -8.26
C PHE A 70 2.69 -16.70 -7.63
N SER A 71 3.41 -17.82 -7.64
CA SER A 71 2.94 -19.04 -6.97
C SER A 71 2.75 -18.84 -5.46
N ARG A 72 3.65 -18.08 -4.82
CA ARG A 72 3.55 -17.72 -3.40
C ARG A 72 2.32 -16.87 -3.12
N LEU A 73 2.13 -15.79 -3.88
CA LEU A 73 0.97 -14.90 -3.73
C LEU A 73 -0.35 -15.64 -3.95
N LYS A 74 -0.41 -16.51 -4.98
CA LYS A 74 -1.60 -17.30 -5.27
C LYS A 74 -1.92 -18.28 -4.14
N ARG A 75 -0.91 -18.95 -3.56
CA ARG A 75 -1.06 -19.84 -2.40
C ARG A 75 -1.52 -19.11 -1.14
N TRP A 76 -1.07 -17.87 -0.94
CA TRP A 76 -1.59 -16.99 0.13
C TRP A 76 -2.97 -16.41 -0.20
N GLY A 77 -3.48 -16.71 -1.39
CA GLY A 77 -4.85 -16.48 -1.79
C GLY A 77 -5.13 -15.10 -2.35
N TYR A 78 -4.11 -14.39 -2.81
CA TYR A 78 -4.32 -13.16 -3.55
C TYR A 78 -4.85 -13.50 -4.94
N ASN A 79 -5.83 -12.74 -5.42
CA ASN A 79 -6.39 -12.86 -6.77
C ASN A 79 -6.16 -11.59 -7.60
N THR A 80 -5.64 -10.52 -6.99
CA THR A 80 -5.44 -9.23 -7.64
C THR A 80 -4.05 -8.66 -7.34
N ILE A 81 -3.45 -7.95 -8.28
CA ILE A 81 -2.19 -7.23 -8.11
C ILE A 81 -2.43 -5.76 -8.49
N ARG A 82 -2.06 -4.85 -7.59
CA ARG A 82 -1.79 -3.45 -7.91
C ARG A 82 -0.35 -3.38 -8.39
N TYR A 83 -0.14 -3.27 -9.70
CA TYR A 83 1.18 -3.35 -10.31
C TYR A 83 1.86 -1.98 -10.25
N VAL A 84 2.82 -1.86 -9.35
CA VAL A 84 3.55 -0.62 -9.04
C VAL A 84 4.59 -0.37 -10.11
N PHE A 85 4.56 0.81 -10.72
CA PHE A 85 5.66 1.32 -11.54
C PHE A 85 5.77 2.84 -11.37
N THR A 86 6.94 3.40 -11.67
CA THR A 86 7.18 4.84 -11.58
C THR A 86 7.23 5.48 -12.97
N TRP A 87 6.94 6.77 -13.06
CA TRP A 87 7.13 7.52 -14.31
C TRP A 87 8.62 7.50 -14.74
N GLU A 88 9.54 7.53 -13.78
CA GLU A 88 10.98 7.39 -14.01
C GLU A 88 11.34 6.09 -14.73
N ALA A 89 10.72 4.96 -14.36
CA ALA A 89 10.95 3.69 -15.05
C ALA A 89 10.63 3.73 -16.54
N ILE A 90 9.69 4.61 -16.96
CA ILE A 90 9.29 4.77 -18.36
C ILE A 90 10.13 5.81 -19.08
N GLU A 91 10.44 6.95 -18.46
CA GLU A 91 10.91 8.16 -19.14
C GLU A 91 12.10 8.84 -18.40
N HIS A 92 13.03 8.05 -17.82
CA HIS A 92 14.19 8.58 -17.08
C HIS A 92 15.16 9.41 -17.94
N LYS A 93 15.43 8.99 -19.19
CA LYS A 93 16.44 9.64 -20.06
C LYS A 93 16.10 11.06 -20.47
N GLY A 94 14.83 11.43 -20.42
CA GLY A 94 14.35 12.73 -20.86
C GLY A 94 12.96 12.69 -21.48
N PRO A 95 12.36 13.88 -21.70
CA PRO A 95 11.01 14.02 -22.23
C PRO A 95 10.88 13.36 -23.62
N GLY A 96 9.92 12.45 -23.76
CA GLY A 96 9.60 11.69 -24.96
C GLY A 96 10.52 10.51 -25.24
N VAL A 97 11.46 10.19 -24.34
CA VAL A 97 12.42 9.09 -24.53
C VAL A 97 12.04 7.91 -23.63
N TYR A 98 11.27 6.98 -24.20
CA TYR A 98 10.72 5.85 -23.46
C TYR A 98 11.70 4.66 -23.34
N ASP A 99 11.73 4.02 -22.18
CA ASP A 99 12.51 2.80 -21.92
C ASP A 99 11.78 1.55 -22.44
N GLU A 100 12.08 1.21 -23.69
CA GLU A 100 11.49 0.04 -24.34
C GLU A 100 11.93 -1.31 -23.75
N GLU A 101 13.10 -1.35 -23.13
CA GLU A 101 13.62 -2.55 -22.49
C GLU A 101 12.81 -2.86 -21.24
N TRP A 102 12.59 -1.85 -20.39
CA TRP A 102 11.73 -1.98 -19.22
C TRP A 102 10.27 -2.31 -19.57
N ILE A 103 9.71 -1.68 -20.62
CA ILE A 103 8.35 -1.97 -21.08
C ILE A 103 8.24 -3.44 -21.52
N GLN A 104 9.21 -3.94 -22.28
CA GLN A 104 9.21 -5.33 -22.74
C GLN A 104 9.37 -6.33 -21.57
N HIS A 105 10.17 -5.97 -20.56
CA HIS A 105 10.27 -6.73 -19.32
C HIS A 105 8.91 -6.79 -18.60
N THR A 106 8.25 -5.64 -18.40
CA THR A 106 6.93 -5.54 -17.76
C THR A 106 5.88 -6.39 -18.48
N ILE A 107 5.80 -6.33 -19.81
CA ILE A 107 4.89 -7.19 -20.60
C ILE A 107 5.16 -8.68 -20.35
N SER A 108 6.41 -9.07 -20.22
CA SER A 108 6.80 -10.47 -19.97
C SER A 108 6.41 -10.91 -18.56
N VAL A 109 6.57 -10.04 -17.56
CA VAL A 109 6.10 -10.28 -16.18
C VAL A 109 4.57 -10.38 -16.11
N LEU A 110 3.85 -9.51 -16.81
CA LEU A 110 2.38 -9.57 -16.91
C LEU A 110 1.89 -10.87 -17.55
N ARG A 111 2.59 -11.37 -18.58
CA ARG A 111 2.31 -12.69 -19.18
C ARG A 111 2.58 -13.84 -18.21
N ALA A 112 3.66 -13.78 -17.44
CA ALA A 112 3.93 -14.77 -16.40
C ALA A 112 2.82 -14.75 -15.33
N ALA A 113 2.34 -13.56 -14.92
CA ALA A 113 1.23 -13.43 -13.97
C ALA A 113 -0.09 -14.03 -14.51
N ARG A 114 -0.27 -14.05 -15.84
CA ARG A 114 -1.47 -14.59 -16.50
C ARG A 114 -1.66 -16.07 -16.23
N GLU A 115 -0.56 -16.82 -16.14
CA GLU A 115 -0.58 -18.25 -15.78
C GLU A 115 -1.12 -18.48 -14.37
N TYR A 116 -1.13 -17.45 -13.52
CA TYR A 116 -1.58 -17.49 -12.14
C TYR A 116 -2.97 -16.90 -11.90
N GLY A 117 -3.69 -16.49 -12.95
CA GLY A 117 -5.07 -16.05 -12.84
C GLY A 117 -5.26 -14.83 -11.94
N PHE A 118 -4.35 -13.85 -12.01
CA PHE A 118 -4.49 -12.57 -11.32
C PHE A 118 -5.31 -11.59 -12.16
N TYR A 119 -6.10 -10.75 -11.49
CA TYR A 119 -6.51 -9.46 -12.03
C TYR A 119 -5.42 -8.43 -11.75
N ILE A 120 -5.05 -7.61 -12.71
CA ILE A 120 -4.00 -6.60 -12.57
C ILE A 120 -4.53 -5.24 -12.97
N PHE A 121 -4.35 -4.25 -12.10
CA PHE A 121 -4.47 -2.86 -12.49
C PHE A 121 -3.13 -2.15 -12.32
N MET A 122 -2.84 -1.27 -13.27
CA MET A 122 -1.55 -0.58 -13.38
C MET A 122 -1.57 0.67 -12.49
N ASP A 123 -0.60 0.79 -11.59
CA ASP A 123 -0.46 1.91 -10.65
C ASP A 123 0.74 2.79 -11.01
N PRO A 124 0.51 3.99 -11.58
CA PRO A 124 1.55 5.00 -11.77
C PRO A 124 1.90 5.63 -10.42
N HIS A 125 2.84 4.97 -9.74
CA HIS A 125 3.20 5.20 -8.36
C HIS A 125 4.16 6.36 -8.20
N GLN A 126 3.97 7.12 -7.12
CA GLN A 126 4.86 8.18 -6.68
C GLN A 126 4.73 8.37 -5.17
N ASP A 127 5.80 8.79 -4.55
CA ASP A 127 5.79 9.40 -3.22
C ASP A 127 6.62 10.66 -3.26
N VAL A 128 6.07 11.74 -2.71
CA VAL A 128 6.73 13.05 -2.61
C VAL A 128 7.43 13.42 -3.92
N TRP A 129 6.71 13.22 -5.04
CA TRP A 129 7.08 13.52 -6.42
C TRP A 129 8.16 12.64 -7.04
N SER A 130 9.36 12.56 -6.47
CA SER A 130 10.54 11.97 -7.11
C SER A 130 11.54 11.46 -6.07
N ARG A 131 12.41 10.51 -6.44
CA ARG A 131 13.54 10.11 -5.58
C ARG A 131 14.46 11.27 -5.25
N PHE A 132 14.59 12.22 -6.17
CA PHE A 132 15.38 13.44 -6.01
C PHE A 132 14.75 14.47 -5.07
N SER A 133 13.46 14.32 -4.73
CA SER A 133 12.77 15.06 -3.67
C SER A 133 12.51 14.19 -2.44
N GLY A 134 13.25 13.08 -2.30
CA GLY A 134 13.27 12.22 -1.12
C GLY A 134 12.24 11.09 -1.13
N GLY A 135 11.65 10.76 -2.28
CA GLY A 135 10.67 9.68 -2.41
C GLY A 135 10.86 8.80 -3.64
N SER A 136 9.87 8.76 -4.54
CA SER A 136 9.89 7.99 -5.80
C SER A 136 8.86 8.54 -6.79
N GLY A 137 8.95 8.19 -8.07
CA GLY A 137 7.90 8.55 -9.05
C GLY A 137 8.44 9.22 -10.30
N ALA A 138 8.46 10.55 -10.31
CA ALA A 138 8.83 11.36 -11.46
C ALA A 138 10.35 11.35 -11.75
N PRO A 139 10.74 11.34 -13.04
CA PRO A 139 12.15 11.40 -13.44
C PRO A 139 12.79 12.75 -13.13
N MET A 140 14.13 12.75 -13.02
CA MET A 140 14.92 13.92 -12.62
C MET A 140 14.68 15.15 -13.49
N TRP A 141 14.52 14.95 -14.80
CA TRP A 141 14.33 16.04 -15.77
C TRP A 141 13.11 16.90 -15.43
N THR A 142 12.12 16.38 -14.71
CA THR A 142 10.93 17.16 -14.29
C THR A 142 11.29 18.29 -13.31
N LEU A 143 12.28 18.06 -12.45
CA LEU A 143 12.79 19.08 -11.51
C LEU A 143 13.57 20.15 -12.28
N TYR A 144 14.45 19.72 -13.20
CA TYR A 144 15.16 20.65 -14.07
C TYR A 144 14.18 21.47 -14.93
N ALA A 145 13.15 20.85 -15.50
CA ALA A 145 12.10 21.55 -16.25
C ALA A 145 11.39 22.60 -15.37
N ALA A 146 11.14 22.31 -14.09
CA ALA A 146 10.60 23.28 -13.14
C ALA A 146 11.59 24.38 -12.70
N GLY A 147 12.84 24.33 -13.16
CA GLY A 147 13.89 25.28 -12.79
C GLY A 147 14.54 24.98 -11.43
N LEU A 148 14.32 23.79 -10.87
CA LEU A 148 14.88 23.36 -9.59
C LEU A 148 16.21 22.62 -9.78
N ASN A 149 17.10 22.77 -8.80
CA ASN A 149 18.39 22.08 -8.74
C ASN A 149 18.37 21.03 -7.60
N PRO A 150 18.14 19.73 -7.89
CA PRO A 150 18.03 18.71 -6.84
C PRO A 150 19.31 18.53 -6.01
N GLU A 151 20.49 18.86 -6.55
CA GLU A 151 21.77 18.75 -5.84
C GLU A 151 21.89 19.69 -4.64
N THR A 152 21.06 20.74 -4.60
CA THR A 152 21.09 21.78 -3.57
C THR A 152 19.98 21.63 -2.52
N PHE A 153 19.14 20.60 -2.63
CA PHE A 153 17.96 20.46 -1.77
C PHE A 153 18.29 20.22 -0.30
N VAL A 154 19.42 19.60 0.00
CA VAL A 154 19.87 19.40 1.40
C VAL A 154 20.22 20.74 2.04
N ALA A 155 21.05 21.55 1.37
CA ALA A 155 21.47 22.86 1.89
C ALA A 155 20.28 23.82 2.10
N THR A 156 19.29 23.75 1.21
CA THR A 156 18.11 24.60 1.24
C THR A 156 16.93 24.02 2.02
N GLU A 157 17.06 22.78 2.50
CA GLU A 157 15.95 22.00 3.05
C GLU A 157 14.71 21.92 2.12
N ALA A 158 14.89 22.12 0.81
CA ALA A 158 13.82 22.03 -0.18
C ALA A 158 13.25 20.60 -0.30
N ALA A 159 14.05 19.60 0.07
CA ALA A 159 13.64 18.23 0.34
C ALA A 159 14.65 17.56 1.29
N LEU A 160 14.18 16.61 2.09
CA LEU A 160 15.02 15.68 2.84
C LEU A 160 15.17 14.39 2.04
N VAL A 161 16.41 14.06 1.64
CA VAL A 161 16.72 12.89 0.82
C VAL A 161 17.57 11.93 1.66
N HIS A 162 17.17 10.66 1.75
CA HIS A 162 17.76 9.69 2.68
C HIS A 162 19.28 9.53 2.52
N CYS A 163 19.76 9.20 1.33
CA CYS A 163 21.20 9.03 1.07
C CYS A 163 22.03 10.31 1.19
N MET A 164 21.39 11.48 1.19
CA MET A 164 22.03 12.79 1.32
C MET A 164 21.85 13.41 2.70
N TYR A 165 21.10 12.75 3.59
CA TYR A 165 20.94 13.18 4.96
C TYR A 165 22.31 13.13 5.66
N PRO A 166 22.65 14.07 6.58
CA PRO A 166 24.00 14.12 7.16
C PRO A 166 24.48 12.82 7.81
N GLU A 167 23.54 12.04 8.38
CA GLU A 167 23.77 10.71 8.95
C GLU A 167 22.72 9.74 8.37
N PRO A 168 22.90 9.22 7.15
CA PRO A 168 21.88 8.42 6.45
C PRO A 168 21.37 7.23 7.28
N GLU A 169 22.25 6.58 8.03
CA GLU A 169 21.90 5.47 8.93
C GLU A 169 20.99 5.87 10.10
N LYS A 170 20.87 7.18 10.38
CA LYS A 170 19.99 7.76 11.39
C LYS A 170 18.81 8.52 10.77
N PHE A 171 18.53 8.31 9.49
CA PHE A 171 17.42 8.97 8.81
C PHE A 171 16.11 8.75 9.60
N PRO A 172 15.46 9.82 10.10
CA PRO A 172 14.36 9.63 11.04
C PRO A 172 13.15 8.94 10.41
N LYS A 173 12.62 7.93 11.12
CA LYS A 173 11.42 7.16 10.71
C LYS A 173 10.29 8.09 10.23
N MET A 174 9.68 7.81 9.08
CA MET A 174 8.56 8.57 8.50
C MET A 174 8.82 10.06 8.20
N ILE A 175 10.04 10.59 8.37
CA ILE A 175 10.30 12.02 8.12
C ILE A 175 10.16 12.39 6.64
N TRP A 176 10.41 11.43 5.74
CA TRP A 176 10.31 11.61 4.29
C TRP A 176 8.94 12.16 3.87
N SER A 177 7.86 11.76 4.54
CA SER A 177 6.49 12.22 4.25
C SER A 177 6.30 13.73 4.47
N THR A 178 7.17 14.38 5.26
CA THR A 178 7.15 15.83 5.45
C THR A 178 7.61 16.60 4.20
N ASN A 179 8.24 15.91 3.23
CA ASN A 179 8.63 16.52 1.95
C ASN A 179 7.42 17.05 1.17
N TYR A 180 6.21 16.49 1.33
CA TYR A 180 4.98 17.05 0.74
C TYR A 180 4.76 18.54 1.09
N THR A 181 5.33 19.00 2.20
CA THR A 181 5.19 20.37 2.71
C THR A 181 6.46 21.20 2.55
N ARG A 182 7.47 20.69 1.83
CA ARG A 182 8.70 21.42 1.50
C ARG A 182 8.67 21.95 0.08
N LEU A 183 9.60 22.85 -0.23
CA LEU A 183 9.58 23.64 -1.45
C LEU A 183 9.47 22.77 -2.72
N ALA A 184 10.26 21.69 -2.83
CA ALA A 184 10.30 20.88 -4.03
C ALA A 184 8.91 20.31 -4.36
N CYS A 185 8.25 19.61 -3.42
CA CYS A 185 6.92 19.06 -3.65
C CYS A 185 5.86 20.15 -3.79
N GLN A 186 5.92 21.21 -2.97
CA GLN A 186 5.01 22.34 -3.07
C GLN A 186 5.02 22.95 -4.48
N VAL A 187 6.20 23.15 -5.06
CA VAL A 187 6.36 23.66 -6.42
C VAL A 187 5.86 22.63 -7.44
N MET A 188 6.37 21.40 -7.40
CA MET A 188 6.08 20.41 -8.45
C MET A 188 4.59 20.08 -8.56
N PHE A 189 3.89 19.83 -7.45
CA PHE A 189 2.46 19.55 -7.48
C PHE A 189 1.64 20.78 -7.91
N THR A 190 2.04 21.98 -7.51
CA THR A 190 1.37 23.22 -7.94
C THR A 190 1.51 23.42 -9.45
N LEU A 191 2.71 23.20 -10.00
CA LEU A 191 2.96 23.30 -11.43
C LEU A 191 2.19 22.22 -12.20
N PHE A 192 2.23 20.97 -11.73
CA PHE A 192 1.56 19.84 -12.38
C PHE A 192 0.05 20.00 -12.46
N PHE A 193 -0.60 20.47 -11.40
CA PHE A 193 -2.06 20.58 -11.37
C PHE A 193 -2.60 21.95 -11.80
N GLY A 194 -1.92 23.05 -11.46
CA GLY A 194 -2.43 24.41 -11.60
C GLY A 194 -1.43 25.42 -12.16
N GLY A 195 -0.38 24.98 -12.85
CA GLY A 195 0.66 25.86 -13.40
C GLY A 195 0.14 26.95 -14.34
N LYS A 196 -0.94 26.73 -15.09
CA LYS A 196 -1.53 27.76 -15.96
C LYS A 196 -2.09 28.95 -15.18
N ASP A 197 -2.67 28.66 -14.02
CA ASP A 197 -3.38 29.63 -13.20
C ASP A 197 -2.41 30.33 -12.22
N PHE A 198 -1.50 29.55 -11.62
CA PHE A 198 -0.64 30.03 -10.55
C PHE A 198 0.81 30.30 -10.97
N ALA A 199 1.24 29.81 -12.14
CA ALA A 199 2.57 30.04 -12.68
C ALA A 199 2.55 30.31 -14.20
N PRO A 200 1.72 31.27 -14.70
CA PRO A 200 1.51 31.48 -16.14
C PRO A 200 2.78 31.84 -16.92
N LYS A 201 3.82 32.36 -16.28
CA LYS A 201 5.11 32.67 -16.94
C LYS A 201 5.97 31.43 -17.17
N CYS A 202 5.69 30.32 -16.49
CA CYS A 202 6.45 29.09 -16.62
C CYS A 202 6.06 28.36 -17.91
N ILE A 203 6.69 28.74 -19.03
CA ILE A 203 6.44 28.20 -20.37
C ILE A 203 7.71 27.53 -20.89
N ILE A 204 7.58 26.30 -21.39
CA ILE A 204 8.62 25.50 -22.05
C ILE A 204 8.04 24.99 -23.37
N ASP A 205 8.84 25.07 -24.44
CA ASP A 205 8.47 24.62 -25.79
C ASP A 205 7.12 25.20 -26.27
N GLY A 206 6.85 26.45 -25.88
CA GLY A 206 5.64 27.17 -26.27
C GLY A 206 4.37 26.77 -25.51
N VAL A 207 4.44 25.87 -24.52
CA VAL A 207 3.31 25.46 -23.67
C VAL A 207 3.60 25.75 -22.20
N ASN A 208 2.55 25.97 -21.40
CA ASN A 208 2.73 26.12 -19.95
C ASN A 208 3.25 24.81 -19.34
N ILE A 209 4.07 24.92 -18.30
CA ILE A 209 4.68 23.78 -17.59
C ILE A 209 3.65 22.75 -17.09
N GLN A 210 2.42 23.18 -16.75
CA GLN A 210 1.33 22.28 -16.41
C GLN A 210 1.02 21.32 -17.56
N ASP A 211 0.80 21.87 -18.77
CA ASP A 211 0.49 21.06 -19.94
C ASP A 211 1.70 20.23 -20.35
N TYR A 212 2.92 20.77 -20.26
CA TYR A 212 4.16 20.04 -20.51
C TYR A 212 4.26 18.79 -19.63
N LEU A 213 4.24 18.95 -18.30
CA LEU A 213 4.36 17.82 -17.37
C LEU A 213 3.21 16.82 -17.50
N GLN A 214 1.97 17.29 -17.62
CA GLN A 214 0.83 16.38 -17.77
C GLN A 214 0.83 15.66 -19.13
N ASN A 215 1.27 16.30 -20.21
CA ASN A 215 1.38 15.66 -21.53
C ASN A 215 2.44 14.57 -21.52
N HIS A 216 3.60 14.81 -20.92
CA HIS A 216 4.66 13.79 -20.82
C HIS A 216 4.27 12.65 -19.88
N PHE A 217 3.73 12.96 -18.70
CA PHE A 217 3.25 11.93 -17.78
C PHE A 217 2.16 11.06 -18.42
N CYS A 218 1.08 11.67 -18.95
CA CYS A 218 0.02 10.90 -19.63
C CYS A 218 0.54 10.21 -20.90
N GLY A 219 1.49 10.82 -21.61
CA GLY A 219 2.14 10.23 -22.78
C GLY A 219 2.93 8.98 -22.44
N ALA A 220 3.69 8.97 -21.34
CA ALA A 220 4.39 7.80 -20.84
C ALA A 220 3.43 6.67 -20.45
N LEU A 221 2.34 7.00 -19.76
CA LEU A 221 1.29 6.02 -19.43
C LEU A 221 0.59 5.48 -20.69
N GLY A 222 0.26 6.37 -21.62
CA GLY A 222 -0.32 6.04 -22.92
C GLY A 222 0.61 5.16 -23.74
N HIS A 223 1.92 5.40 -23.71
CA HIS A 223 2.91 4.57 -24.41
C HIS A 223 2.97 3.17 -23.82
N LEU A 224 3.03 3.03 -22.50
CA LEU A 224 2.96 1.70 -21.85
C LEU A 224 1.63 0.99 -22.18
N ALA A 225 0.51 1.70 -22.11
CA ALA A 225 -0.79 1.16 -22.51
C ALA A 225 -0.80 0.70 -23.98
N GLN A 226 -0.23 1.48 -24.89
CA GLN A 226 -0.11 1.14 -26.31
C GLN A 226 0.69 -0.13 -26.51
N ARG A 227 1.79 -0.31 -25.77
CA ARG A 227 2.63 -1.51 -25.86
C ARG A 227 1.96 -2.74 -25.25
N ILE A 228 1.16 -2.57 -24.20
CA ILE A 228 0.29 -3.63 -23.64
C ILE A 228 -0.82 -3.99 -24.64
N HIS A 229 -1.42 -3.01 -25.32
CA HIS A 229 -2.42 -3.22 -26.37
C HIS A 229 -1.86 -4.03 -27.53
N GLU A 230 -0.69 -3.64 -28.03
CA GLU A 230 0.02 -4.30 -29.14
C GLU A 230 0.44 -5.74 -28.82
N ALA A 231 0.65 -6.06 -27.53
CA ALA A 231 0.89 -7.43 -27.09
C ALA A 231 -0.29 -8.37 -27.41
N GLY A 232 -1.52 -7.83 -27.42
CA GLY A 232 -2.74 -8.48 -27.93
C GLY A 232 -3.37 -9.55 -27.02
N ASP A 233 -2.73 -9.90 -25.91
CA ASP A 233 -3.12 -11.02 -25.04
C ASP A 233 -3.28 -10.65 -23.55
N LEU A 234 -3.21 -9.36 -23.22
CA LEU A 234 -3.21 -8.87 -21.83
C LEU A 234 -4.45 -8.05 -21.44
N GLU A 235 -4.87 -7.11 -22.29
CA GLU A 235 -6.00 -6.21 -22.01
C GLU A 235 -7.30 -6.99 -21.83
N ASN A 236 -8.12 -6.56 -20.86
CA ASN A 236 -9.44 -7.14 -20.59
C ASN A 236 -9.42 -8.62 -20.14
N ASP A 237 -8.23 -9.20 -20.01
CA ASP A 237 -7.97 -10.52 -19.45
C ASP A 237 -7.27 -10.34 -18.11
N ILE A 238 -5.95 -10.22 -18.10
CA ILE A 238 -5.19 -9.98 -16.87
C ILE A 238 -5.09 -8.49 -16.53
N VAL A 239 -4.87 -7.61 -17.50
CA VAL A 239 -4.85 -6.15 -17.25
C VAL A 239 -6.29 -5.62 -17.33
N ILE A 240 -6.89 -5.41 -16.16
CA ILE A 240 -8.29 -5.00 -16.02
C ILE A 240 -8.47 -3.48 -16.07
N GLY A 241 -7.42 -2.71 -15.79
CA GLY A 241 -7.57 -1.28 -15.60
C GLY A 241 -6.31 -0.54 -15.16
N TRP A 242 -6.50 0.75 -14.87
CA TRP A 242 -5.44 1.68 -14.52
C TRP A 242 -5.88 2.58 -13.38
N GLU A 243 -4.96 2.89 -12.47
CA GLU A 243 -5.15 3.91 -11.45
C GLU A 243 -4.69 5.29 -11.94
N SER A 244 -5.31 6.35 -11.42
CA SER A 244 -5.06 7.71 -11.92
C SER A 244 -3.67 8.23 -11.58
N MET A 245 -3.26 8.13 -10.32
CA MET A 245 -1.98 8.59 -9.76
C MET A 245 -1.98 8.23 -8.27
N ASN A 246 -0.88 7.67 -7.78
CA ASN A 246 -0.73 7.42 -6.36
C ASN A 246 -0.71 8.73 -5.55
N GLU A 247 -1.56 8.83 -4.53
CA GLU A 247 -1.61 9.85 -3.49
C GLU A 247 -1.38 11.30 -3.98
N PRO A 248 -2.23 11.82 -4.87
CA PRO A 248 -2.01 13.15 -5.45
C PRO A 248 -2.06 14.25 -4.38
N SER A 249 -1.05 15.12 -4.37
CA SER A 249 -1.00 16.30 -3.49
C SER A 249 -1.45 17.57 -4.21
N ARG A 250 -2.09 18.48 -3.47
CA ARG A 250 -2.51 19.80 -3.98
C ARG A 250 -1.37 20.80 -4.13
N GLY A 251 -0.16 20.49 -3.64
CA GLY A 251 0.91 21.46 -3.51
C GLY A 251 0.46 22.67 -2.68
N LEU A 252 0.55 23.88 -3.25
CA LEU A 252 0.10 25.13 -2.63
C LEU A 252 -1.35 25.49 -2.97
N ILE A 253 -2.01 24.77 -3.88
CA ILE A 253 -3.35 25.11 -4.37
C ILE A 253 -4.34 25.07 -3.20
N GLY A 254 -5.07 26.18 -2.98
CA GLY A 254 -6.00 26.34 -1.85
C GLY A 254 -5.35 26.82 -0.54
N PHE A 255 -4.05 27.13 -0.51
CA PHE A 255 -3.43 27.72 0.68
C PHE A 255 -4.01 29.12 0.96
N ILE A 256 -4.54 29.30 2.17
CA ILE A 256 -5.18 30.56 2.59
C ILE A 256 -4.16 31.64 2.94
N ASP A 257 -3.05 31.26 3.59
CA ASP A 257 -2.00 32.16 4.05
C ASP A 257 -0.65 31.42 4.05
N LEU A 258 0.29 31.86 3.23
CA LEU A 258 1.61 31.24 3.09
C LEU A 258 2.52 31.39 4.32
N SER A 259 2.23 32.34 5.21
CA SER A 259 3.07 32.63 6.39
C SER A 259 2.76 31.76 7.61
N VAL A 260 1.80 30.84 7.49
CA VAL A 260 1.39 29.95 8.59
C VAL A 260 1.32 28.51 8.09
N ILE A 261 1.53 27.57 9.02
CA ILE A 261 1.28 26.16 8.74
C ILE A 261 -0.24 25.95 8.72
N PRO A 262 -0.83 25.42 7.63
CA PRO A 262 -2.26 25.19 7.55
C PRO A 262 -2.75 24.25 8.65
N SER A 263 -3.94 24.50 9.20
CA SER A 263 -4.50 23.71 10.30
C SER A 263 -4.73 22.24 9.94
N GLU A 264 -4.95 21.97 8.65
CA GLU A 264 -5.14 20.66 8.04
C GLU A 264 -3.82 19.87 7.89
N GLN A 265 -2.66 20.53 7.95
CA GLN A 265 -1.35 19.87 7.95
C GLN A 265 -1.08 19.24 9.31
N LYS A 266 -1.65 18.04 9.52
CA LYS A 266 -1.55 17.30 10.79
C LYS A 266 -0.22 16.58 10.95
N LEU A 267 0.45 16.20 9.86
CA LEU A 267 1.71 15.49 9.88
C LEU A 267 2.88 16.47 9.94
N GLN A 268 3.64 16.43 11.04
CA GLN A 268 4.83 17.27 11.26
C GLN A 268 5.88 16.48 12.02
N LYS A 269 7.14 16.55 11.56
CA LYS A 269 8.30 15.89 12.17
C LYS A 269 9.59 16.56 11.71
N GLY A 270 10.57 16.71 12.59
CA GLY A 270 11.80 17.43 12.28
C GLY A 270 11.50 18.90 12.01
N THR A 271 12.24 19.54 11.11
CA THR A 271 11.93 20.89 10.63
C THR A 271 10.62 20.89 9.83
N SER A 272 9.73 21.83 10.14
CA SER A 272 8.43 21.97 9.48
C SER A 272 8.22 23.43 9.08
N PRO A 273 8.77 23.86 7.92
CA PRO A 273 8.67 25.24 7.48
C PRO A 273 7.24 25.60 7.04
N THR A 274 6.84 26.85 7.25
CA THR A 274 5.72 27.43 6.50
C THR A 274 6.05 27.48 5.01
N ALA A 275 5.04 27.58 4.13
CA ALA A 275 5.30 27.75 2.70
C ALA A 275 6.18 28.99 2.42
N TRP A 276 5.97 30.07 3.17
CA TRP A 276 6.82 31.26 3.08
C TRP A 276 8.28 30.99 3.47
N GLN A 277 8.51 30.29 4.58
CA GLN A 277 9.86 29.89 4.99
C GLN A 277 10.50 28.95 3.98
N ALA A 278 9.75 28.00 3.40
CA ALA A 278 10.24 27.12 2.35
C ALA A 278 10.69 27.90 1.09
N ILE A 279 9.94 28.95 0.72
CA ILE A 279 10.31 29.87 -0.38
C ILE A 279 11.59 30.64 -0.06
N GLN A 280 11.72 31.15 1.16
CA GLN A 280 12.91 31.87 1.61
C GLN A 280 14.15 30.96 1.62
N LEU A 281 14.05 29.79 2.25
CA LEU A 281 15.12 28.80 2.32
C LEU A 281 15.59 28.34 0.95
N GLY A 282 14.66 27.98 0.05
CA GLY A 282 15.05 27.63 -1.33
C GLY A 282 15.54 28.79 -2.18
N SER A 283 15.45 30.03 -1.68
CA SER A 283 16.06 31.21 -2.31
C SER A 283 17.35 31.65 -1.60
N GLY A 284 17.91 30.79 -0.76
CA GLY A 284 19.18 31.01 -0.07
C GLY A 284 19.11 31.92 1.15
N ARG A 285 17.94 32.06 1.78
CA ARG A 285 17.76 32.89 2.99
C ARG A 285 17.67 32.04 4.24
N ALA A 286 18.41 32.42 5.28
CA ALA A 286 18.31 31.77 6.58
C ALA A 286 16.95 32.02 7.24
N CYS A 287 16.36 30.98 7.85
CA CYS A 287 15.08 31.06 8.55
C CYS A 287 15.13 30.32 9.90
N GLU A 288 14.52 30.88 10.94
CA GLU A 288 14.20 30.12 12.15
C GLU A 288 12.96 29.24 11.88
N VAL A 289 13.17 27.93 11.81
CA VAL A 289 12.11 26.94 11.53
C VAL A 289 11.73 26.23 12.82
N ASP A 290 10.42 26.04 13.02
CA ASP A 290 9.91 25.24 14.12
C ASP A 290 10.27 23.76 13.92
N THR A 291 10.79 23.12 14.96
CA THR A 291 11.05 21.67 14.97
C THR A 291 9.92 20.94 15.69
N TRP A 292 9.58 19.77 15.19
CA TRP A 292 8.48 18.95 15.67
C TRP A 292 8.96 17.53 15.97
N ASP A 293 8.34 16.92 16.96
CA ASP A 293 8.54 15.51 17.30
C ASP A 293 7.18 14.84 17.53
N ILE A 294 7.16 13.51 17.53
CA ILE A 294 5.90 12.76 17.66
C ILE A 294 5.82 12.11 19.04
N GLY A 295 4.81 12.51 19.80
CA GLY A 295 4.42 11.88 21.05
C GLY A 295 3.25 10.91 20.87
N GLY A 296 2.79 10.31 21.97
CA GLY A 296 1.63 9.41 21.94
C GLY A 296 0.37 10.06 21.37
N MET A 297 0.13 11.34 21.67
CA MET A 297 -1.05 12.09 21.21
C MET A 297 -0.87 12.78 19.85
N GLY A 298 0.19 12.44 19.10
CA GLY A 298 0.52 13.05 17.82
C GLY A 298 1.67 14.07 17.87
N PRO A 299 1.85 14.85 16.79
CA PRO A 299 2.95 15.81 16.69
C PRO A 299 2.86 16.94 17.71
N TYR A 300 4.00 17.30 18.31
CA TYR A 300 4.16 18.47 19.15
C TYR A 300 5.42 19.24 18.76
N LYS A 301 5.39 20.56 18.94
CA LYS A 301 6.55 21.41 18.70
C LYS A 301 7.63 21.11 19.74
N SER A 302 8.78 20.63 19.29
CA SER A 302 9.93 20.27 20.12
C SER A 302 10.91 21.42 20.31
N GLY A 303 10.92 22.41 19.41
CA GLY A 303 11.87 23.50 19.46
C GLY A 303 11.85 24.42 18.25
N ARG A 304 13.00 25.08 18.03
CA ARG A 304 13.33 25.92 16.87
C ARG A 304 14.78 25.73 16.51
N VAL A 305 15.08 25.79 15.21
CA VAL A 305 16.44 25.76 14.69
C VAL A 305 16.60 26.81 13.59
N LEU A 306 17.77 27.43 13.51
CA LEU A 306 18.14 28.25 12.36
C LEU A 306 18.61 27.31 11.24
N VAL A 307 17.88 27.30 10.13
CA VAL A 307 18.31 26.66 8.89
C VAL A 307 18.92 27.73 8.01
N ASP A 308 20.18 27.57 7.62
CA ASP A 308 20.92 28.55 6.81
C ASP A 308 21.49 27.88 5.55
N PRO A 309 20.93 28.17 4.37
CA PRO A 309 21.47 27.69 3.10
C PRO A 309 22.77 28.39 2.66
N GLU A 310 23.24 29.40 3.40
CA GLU A 310 24.46 30.17 3.12
C GLU A 310 24.48 30.79 1.70
N GLY A 311 23.31 31.22 1.21
CA GLY A 311 23.13 31.77 -0.13
C GLY A 311 22.94 30.73 -1.24
N THR A 312 23.03 29.44 -0.93
CA THR A 312 22.73 28.36 -1.88
C THR A 312 21.25 28.41 -2.28
N SER A 313 20.97 28.31 -3.57
CA SER A 313 19.61 28.37 -4.13
C SER A 313 19.14 26.98 -4.55
N ALA A 314 17.86 26.68 -4.30
CA ALA A 314 17.17 25.49 -4.80
C ALA A 314 16.79 25.60 -6.28
N TRP A 315 16.95 26.79 -6.87
CA TRP A 315 16.71 27.08 -8.27
C TRP A 315 18.01 26.97 -9.07
N LEU A 316 17.90 26.51 -10.32
CA LEU A 316 19.01 26.48 -11.27
C LEU A 316 19.62 27.86 -11.48
N ASP A 317 20.90 27.89 -11.82
CA ASP A 317 21.62 29.13 -12.13
C ASP A 317 21.05 29.81 -13.39
N ALA A 318 21.24 31.13 -13.47
CA ALA A 318 20.69 31.95 -14.56
C ALA A 318 21.25 31.58 -15.94
N ASP A 319 22.44 30.99 -15.99
CA ASP A 319 23.15 30.53 -17.20
C ASP A 319 23.12 29.01 -17.37
N TYR A 320 22.26 28.30 -16.63
CA TYR A 320 22.10 26.85 -16.79
C TYR A 320 21.75 26.49 -18.24
N ASP A 321 22.46 25.51 -18.78
CA ASP A 321 22.28 25.05 -20.15
C ASP A 321 21.20 23.97 -20.24
N ASP A 322 20.03 24.34 -20.74
CA ASP A 322 18.92 23.42 -21.01
C ASP A 322 19.24 22.41 -22.14
N SER A 323 20.40 22.47 -22.81
CA SER A 323 20.79 21.52 -23.87
C SER A 323 20.83 20.06 -23.44
N ARG A 324 20.94 19.78 -22.12
CA ARG A 324 20.85 18.43 -21.54
C ARG A 324 19.59 17.68 -22.00
N TYR A 325 18.45 18.35 -22.04
CA TYR A 325 17.16 17.77 -22.45
C TYR A 325 16.53 18.47 -23.68
N GLY A 326 17.17 19.53 -24.19
CA GLY A 326 16.87 20.11 -25.50
C GLY A 326 15.62 20.99 -25.58
N TRP A 327 14.96 21.26 -24.46
CA TRP A 327 13.80 22.14 -24.41
C TRP A 327 14.18 23.63 -24.45
N LYS A 328 13.20 24.50 -24.72
CA LYS A 328 13.38 25.95 -24.77
C LYS A 328 12.43 26.65 -23.81
N ARG A 329 12.98 27.42 -22.88
CA ARG A 329 12.20 28.29 -22.00
C ARG A 329 11.75 29.55 -22.71
N ASP A 330 10.55 30.00 -22.37
CA ASP A 330 10.12 31.34 -22.75
C ASP A 330 11.02 32.41 -22.11
N PRO A 331 11.40 33.48 -22.82
CA PRO A 331 12.23 34.56 -22.25
C PRO A 331 11.64 35.23 -21.00
N GLY A 332 10.33 35.10 -20.77
CA GLY A 332 9.64 35.56 -19.57
C GLY A 332 9.86 34.69 -18.34
N TRP A 333 10.33 33.45 -18.48
CA TRP A 333 10.76 32.57 -17.39
C TRP A 333 12.27 32.73 -17.17
N LYS A 334 12.63 33.44 -16.11
CA LYS A 334 14.04 33.67 -15.76
C LYS A 334 14.56 32.57 -14.85
N LEU A 335 15.64 31.89 -15.24
CA LEU A 335 16.40 31.02 -14.33
C LEU A 335 17.22 31.86 -13.35
N GLY A 336 17.69 31.25 -12.26
CA GLY A 336 18.37 31.93 -11.14
C GLY A 336 17.43 32.73 -10.23
N GLU A 337 16.13 32.82 -10.56
CA GLU A 337 15.13 33.57 -9.78
C GLU A 337 13.99 32.63 -9.33
N CYS A 338 13.58 32.74 -8.07
CA CYS A 338 12.41 32.03 -7.56
C CYS A 338 11.17 32.33 -8.41
N ILE A 339 10.49 31.31 -8.92
CA ILE A 339 9.31 31.50 -9.79
C ILE A 339 8.20 32.29 -9.09
N TRP A 340 8.08 32.15 -7.76
CA TRP A 340 7.08 32.89 -6.99
C TRP A 340 7.39 34.39 -6.89
N ALA A 341 8.68 34.77 -6.85
CA ALA A 341 9.08 36.17 -6.97
C ALA A 341 8.71 36.74 -8.35
N GLN A 342 8.93 35.95 -9.41
CA GLN A 342 8.57 36.35 -10.78
C GLN A 342 7.07 36.58 -10.96
N HIS A 343 6.22 35.95 -10.14
CA HIS A 343 4.77 36.15 -10.10
C HIS A 343 4.32 37.21 -9.08
N GLY A 344 5.27 37.91 -8.44
CA GLY A 344 5.01 39.00 -7.50
C GLY A 344 4.41 38.53 -6.18
N ILE A 345 4.70 37.30 -5.77
CA ILE A 345 4.26 36.73 -4.49
C ILE A 345 5.11 37.32 -3.35
N TRP A 346 6.39 37.61 -3.60
CA TRP A 346 7.31 38.21 -2.63
C TRP A 346 8.38 39.07 -3.33
N ASP A 347 9.04 39.94 -2.56
CA ASP A 347 10.16 40.77 -3.03
C ASP A 347 11.50 40.25 -2.46
N PRO A 348 12.40 39.69 -3.31
CA PRO A 348 13.71 39.20 -2.89
C PRO A 348 14.72 40.23 -2.41
N LYS A 349 14.50 41.52 -2.68
CA LYS A 349 15.37 42.61 -2.22
C LYS A 349 15.02 43.06 -0.81
N LEU A 350 13.74 42.93 -0.45
CA LEU A 350 13.20 43.34 0.84
C LEU A 350 12.87 42.16 1.76
N ASP A 351 13.07 40.92 1.29
CA ASP A 351 12.68 39.68 1.96
C ASP A 351 11.24 39.73 2.50
N THR A 352 10.33 40.28 1.71
CA THR A 352 8.95 40.59 2.14
C THR A 352 7.92 39.81 1.32
N LEU A 353 7.03 39.10 2.01
CA LEU A 353 5.86 38.46 1.41
C LEU A 353 4.82 39.51 1.01
N LEU A 354 4.49 39.58 -0.28
CA LEU A 354 3.58 40.57 -0.85
C LEU A 354 2.15 40.05 -1.02
N LYS A 355 1.98 38.76 -1.36
CA LYS A 355 0.68 38.12 -1.62
C LYS A 355 0.56 36.80 -0.87
N LYS A 356 0.21 36.89 0.42
CA LYS A 356 0.11 35.72 1.28
C LYS A 356 -1.02 34.74 0.92
N ASP A 357 -2.05 35.21 0.22
CA ASP A 357 -3.25 34.46 -0.15
C ASP A 357 -3.32 34.14 -1.65
N TYR A 358 -2.18 34.18 -2.36
CA TYR A 358 -2.10 34.01 -3.82
C TYR A 358 -2.77 32.71 -4.33
N PHE A 359 -2.69 31.63 -3.56
CA PHE A 359 -3.23 30.31 -3.95
C PHE A 359 -4.62 30.01 -3.37
N LYS A 360 -5.23 30.96 -2.63
CA LYS A 360 -6.47 30.77 -1.90
C LYS A 360 -7.69 30.53 -2.80
N SER A 361 -7.73 31.21 -3.93
CA SER A 361 -8.88 31.25 -4.82
C SER A 361 -8.54 30.76 -6.21
N ASN A 362 -9.53 30.21 -6.90
CA ASN A 362 -9.44 29.86 -8.30
C ASN A 362 -9.31 31.15 -9.13
N PRO A 363 -8.22 31.38 -9.89
CA PRO A 363 -8.06 32.61 -10.66
C PRO A 363 -9.08 32.78 -11.80
N ARG A 364 -9.67 31.68 -12.28
CA ARG A 364 -10.67 31.67 -13.36
C ARG A 364 -12.05 32.08 -12.88
N THR A 365 -12.45 31.69 -11.66
CA THR A 365 -13.80 31.93 -11.13
C THR A 365 -13.86 32.94 -9.98
N GLY A 366 -12.75 33.18 -9.28
CA GLY A 366 -12.66 33.97 -8.06
C GLY A 366 -13.13 33.23 -6.80
N GLU A 367 -13.65 32.01 -6.93
CA GLU A 367 -14.14 31.22 -5.80
C GLU A 367 -12.99 30.77 -4.90
N VAL A 368 -13.23 30.75 -3.59
CA VAL A 368 -12.27 30.21 -2.62
C VAL A 368 -12.23 28.69 -2.78
N LEU A 369 -11.04 28.14 -3.02
CA LEU A 369 -10.86 26.70 -3.25
C LEU A 369 -11.05 25.88 -1.97
N GLY A 370 -10.92 26.49 -0.79
CA GLY A 370 -10.87 25.73 0.47
C GLY A 370 -9.60 24.86 0.55
N SER A 371 -9.54 23.94 1.52
CA SER A 371 -8.36 23.09 1.72
C SER A 371 -8.15 22.11 0.56
N TYR A 372 -8.98 21.09 0.44
CA TYR A 372 -8.89 20.05 -0.59
C TYR A 372 -10.11 19.98 -1.49
N GLU A 373 -11.31 20.34 -1.01
CA GLU A 373 -12.56 20.21 -1.78
C GLU A 373 -12.52 20.91 -3.14
N GLY A 374 -12.07 22.18 -3.18
CA GLY A 374 -11.96 22.91 -4.43
C GLY A 374 -10.83 22.39 -5.32
N PHE A 375 -9.71 21.94 -4.77
CA PHE A 375 -8.65 21.29 -5.54
C PHE A 375 -9.17 20.00 -6.20
N THR A 376 -9.78 19.12 -5.40
CA THR A 376 -10.30 17.82 -5.83
C THR A 376 -11.34 17.98 -6.93
N ASN A 377 -12.29 18.91 -6.79
CA ASN A 377 -13.36 19.10 -7.76
C ASN A 377 -12.98 19.93 -9.00
N THR A 378 -11.82 20.60 -9.02
CA THR A 378 -11.36 21.39 -10.16
C THR A 378 -10.11 20.78 -10.79
N TYR A 379 -8.93 21.10 -10.28
CA TYR A 379 -7.64 20.75 -10.88
C TYR A 379 -7.39 19.24 -10.91
N PHE A 380 -7.75 18.50 -9.86
CA PHE A 380 -7.62 17.03 -9.87
C PHE A 380 -8.56 16.41 -10.91
N MET A 381 -9.84 16.80 -10.97
CA MET A 381 -10.76 16.27 -11.99
C MET A 381 -10.38 16.66 -13.42
N GLU A 382 -9.79 17.85 -13.64
CA GLU A 382 -9.23 18.23 -14.95
C GLU A 382 -8.10 17.27 -15.37
N TYR A 383 -7.19 16.95 -14.45
CA TYR A 383 -6.15 15.94 -14.67
C TYR A 383 -6.73 14.54 -14.87
N TYR A 384 -7.67 14.11 -14.02
CA TYR A 384 -8.27 12.78 -14.06
C TYR A 384 -8.92 12.51 -15.42
N ARG A 385 -9.65 13.48 -15.97
CA ARG A 385 -10.24 13.37 -17.31
C ARG A 385 -9.16 13.14 -18.37
N LYS A 386 -8.08 13.92 -18.33
CA LYS A 386 -6.96 13.76 -19.28
C LYS A 386 -6.30 12.38 -19.17
N ASN A 387 -6.05 11.91 -17.95
CA ASN A 387 -5.49 10.58 -17.71
C ASN A 387 -6.43 9.47 -18.23
N ARG A 388 -7.71 9.49 -17.83
CA ARG A 388 -8.75 8.56 -18.31
C ARG A 388 -8.83 8.53 -19.82
N ASP A 389 -8.94 9.70 -20.44
CA ASP A 389 -9.15 9.82 -21.89
C ASP A 389 -7.91 9.34 -22.66
N THR A 390 -6.70 9.55 -22.12
CA THR A 390 -5.45 9.04 -22.72
C THR A 390 -5.42 7.51 -22.68
N ILE A 391 -5.71 6.90 -21.54
CA ILE A 391 -5.73 5.43 -21.41
C ILE A 391 -6.84 4.83 -22.28
N ARG A 392 -8.06 5.39 -22.24
CA ARG A 392 -9.20 4.83 -22.97
C ARG A 392 -9.20 5.07 -24.47
N ALA A 393 -8.36 5.98 -24.96
CA ALA A 393 -8.08 6.07 -26.40
C ALA A 393 -7.41 4.78 -26.93
N ILE A 394 -6.78 3.99 -26.05
CA ILE A 394 -6.06 2.76 -26.36
C ILE A 394 -6.81 1.55 -25.79
N HIS A 395 -6.97 1.50 -24.47
CA HIS A 395 -7.67 0.44 -23.73
C HIS A 395 -9.11 0.89 -23.42
N GLY A 396 -9.99 0.88 -24.43
CA GLY A 396 -11.34 1.48 -24.32
C GLY A 396 -12.26 0.86 -23.25
N ASP A 397 -11.98 -0.37 -22.83
CA ASP A 397 -12.72 -1.06 -21.76
C ASP A 397 -12.05 -0.98 -20.39
N SER A 398 -10.96 -0.21 -20.25
CA SER A 398 -10.23 -0.03 -19.00
C SER A 398 -11.14 0.44 -17.85
N ILE A 399 -11.07 -0.30 -16.74
CA ILE A 399 -11.61 0.13 -15.46
C ILE A 399 -10.67 1.19 -14.89
N MET A 400 -11.20 2.37 -14.58
CA MET A 400 -10.40 3.47 -14.06
C MET A 400 -10.53 3.56 -12.54
N PHE A 401 -9.45 3.23 -11.85
CA PHE A 401 -9.32 3.40 -10.39
C PHE A 401 -9.03 4.88 -10.12
N CYS A 402 -10.04 5.59 -9.63
CA CYS A 402 -9.96 7.00 -9.27
C CYS A 402 -9.47 7.12 -7.83
N GLN A 403 -8.20 7.48 -7.66
CA GLN A 403 -7.58 7.74 -6.37
C GLN A 403 -7.52 9.25 -6.11
N PRO A 404 -8.47 9.82 -5.33
CA PRO A 404 -8.37 11.20 -4.87
C PRO A 404 -7.27 11.35 -3.80
N PRO A 405 -6.95 12.59 -3.36
CA PRO A 405 -6.01 12.82 -2.26
C PRO A 405 -6.34 11.99 -1.01
N THR A 406 -5.30 11.42 -0.39
CA THR A 406 -5.43 10.47 0.72
C THR A 406 -6.18 11.07 1.91
N LEU A 407 -7.14 10.31 2.46
CA LEU A 407 -8.05 10.69 3.56
C LEU A 407 -8.96 11.92 3.31
N GLU A 408 -8.93 12.52 2.13
CA GLU A 408 -9.82 13.63 1.77
C GLU A 408 -11.16 13.14 1.24
N VAL A 409 -12.13 14.05 1.15
CA VAL A 409 -13.44 13.73 0.58
C VAL A 409 -13.28 13.51 -0.94
N PRO A 410 -13.83 12.42 -1.51
CA PRO A 410 -13.76 12.16 -2.95
C PRO A 410 -14.51 13.23 -3.77
N PRO A 411 -14.22 13.35 -5.08
CA PRO A 411 -14.85 14.35 -5.94
C PRO A 411 -16.38 14.15 -6.02
N THR A 412 -17.12 15.26 -6.07
CA THR A 412 -18.59 15.32 -6.13
C THR A 412 -19.06 15.27 -7.58
N ILE A 413 -18.94 14.08 -8.18
CA ILE A 413 -19.21 13.83 -9.61
C ILE A 413 -20.50 13.05 -9.86
N LYS A 414 -21.21 12.59 -8.82
CA LYS A 414 -22.43 11.80 -8.93
C LYS A 414 -23.48 12.50 -9.82
N GLY A 415 -24.01 11.77 -10.79
CA GLY A 415 -24.98 12.25 -11.77
C GLY A 415 -24.42 13.22 -12.81
N THR A 416 -23.13 13.51 -12.80
CA THR A 416 -22.45 14.30 -13.84
C THR A 416 -21.93 13.39 -14.96
N ALA A 417 -21.33 13.98 -16.00
CA ALA A 417 -20.68 13.20 -17.06
C ALA A 417 -19.44 12.41 -16.58
N ASP A 418 -18.89 12.75 -15.42
CA ASP A 418 -17.76 12.02 -14.83
C ASP A 418 -18.19 10.88 -13.90
N ASP A 419 -19.50 10.73 -13.61
CA ASP A 419 -20.09 9.54 -12.94
C ASP A 419 -20.05 8.35 -13.90
N ASP A 420 -18.85 7.79 -14.06
CA ASP A 420 -18.51 6.83 -15.10
C ASP A 420 -18.77 5.39 -14.64
N PRO A 421 -19.57 4.58 -15.38
CA PRO A 421 -19.91 3.22 -14.98
C PRO A 421 -18.71 2.25 -14.94
N LYS A 422 -17.57 2.60 -15.53
CA LYS A 422 -16.31 1.82 -15.48
C LYS A 422 -15.28 2.47 -14.54
N MET A 423 -15.74 3.10 -13.47
CA MET A 423 -14.91 3.72 -12.43
C MET A 423 -14.89 2.88 -11.15
N VAL A 424 -13.78 2.96 -10.43
CA VAL A 424 -13.64 2.46 -9.06
C VAL A 424 -13.22 3.62 -8.17
N TYR A 425 -13.85 3.76 -7.00
CA TYR A 425 -13.33 4.63 -5.95
C TYR A 425 -12.19 3.92 -5.22
N ALA A 426 -11.00 4.51 -5.23
CA ALA A 426 -9.76 3.91 -4.76
C ALA A 426 -9.14 4.69 -3.57
N PRO A 427 -9.73 4.64 -2.35
CA PRO A 427 -9.14 5.28 -1.19
C PRO A 427 -7.97 4.48 -0.60
N HIS A 428 -7.15 5.18 0.19
CA HIS A 428 -6.08 4.64 1.02
C HIS A 428 -6.40 4.79 2.52
N TYR A 429 -5.84 3.92 3.35
CA TYR A 429 -5.96 4.01 4.80
C TYR A 429 -4.75 3.48 5.54
N TYR A 430 -4.27 4.24 6.52
CA TYR A 430 -3.31 3.79 7.51
C TYR A 430 -3.75 4.19 8.92
N ASP A 431 -3.52 3.33 9.90
CA ASP A 431 -3.61 3.71 11.30
C ASP A 431 -2.44 4.64 11.67
N GLY A 432 -2.73 5.95 11.73
CA GLY A 432 -1.73 6.97 12.00
C GLY A 432 -0.96 6.76 13.31
N ILE A 433 -1.57 6.20 14.37
CA ILE A 433 -0.84 5.98 15.63
C ILE A 433 0.17 4.84 15.47
N THR A 434 -0.25 3.69 14.94
CA THR A 434 0.66 2.56 14.72
C THR A 434 1.76 2.92 13.72
N LEU A 435 1.42 3.60 12.63
CA LEU A 435 2.36 4.03 11.60
C LEU A 435 3.46 4.95 12.17
N MET A 436 3.04 5.97 12.93
CA MET A 436 3.96 7.00 13.42
C MET A 436 4.79 6.55 14.62
N THR A 437 4.24 5.71 15.49
CA THR A 437 4.93 5.20 16.69
C THR A 437 5.68 3.89 16.44
N LYS A 438 5.35 3.19 15.35
CA LYS A 438 5.76 1.80 15.08
C LYS A 438 5.46 0.87 16.28
N LYS A 439 4.28 1.03 16.88
CA LYS A 439 3.81 0.22 18.01
C LYS A 439 2.33 -0.07 17.89
N TRP A 440 1.95 -1.32 18.16
CA TRP A 440 0.53 -1.69 18.22
C TRP A 440 -0.05 -1.41 19.61
N ASN A 441 -0.94 -0.42 19.70
CA ASN A 441 -1.60 -0.07 20.95
C ASN A 441 -3.00 -0.70 21.06
N ARG A 442 -3.12 -1.71 21.93
CA ARG A 442 -4.37 -2.45 22.17
C ARG A 442 -5.33 -1.75 23.15
N PHE A 443 -4.85 -0.75 23.86
CA PHE A 443 -5.60 -0.09 24.93
C PHE A 443 -6.39 1.11 24.44
N TRP A 444 -5.82 1.87 23.51
CA TRP A 444 -6.51 3.00 22.91
C TRP A 444 -6.00 3.36 21.52
N ASN A 445 -6.87 3.98 20.73
CA ASN A 445 -6.56 4.58 19.43
C ASN A 445 -7.48 5.81 19.22
N VAL A 446 -7.43 6.45 18.05
CA VAL A 446 -8.13 7.69 17.72
C VAL A 446 -8.87 7.55 16.38
N ASP A 447 -10.09 8.07 16.31
CA ASP A 447 -10.83 8.24 15.05
C ASP A 447 -10.28 9.43 14.25
N VAL A 448 -9.18 9.19 13.53
CA VAL A 448 -8.48 10.22 12.74
C VAL A 448 -9.39 10.80 11.66
N LEU A 449 -10.09 9.95 10.90
CA LEU A 449 -11.02 10.42 9.87
C LEU A 449 -12.13 11.28 10.48
N GLY A 450 -12.69 10.89 11.63
CA GLY A 450 -13.70 11.69 12.31
C GLY A 450 -13.18 13.06 12.78
N ILE A 451 -11.90 13.16 13.19
CA ILE A 451 -11.26 14.45 13.47
C ILE A 451 -11.15 15.28 12.17
N LEU A 452 -10.67 14.68 11.08
CA LEU A 452 -10.52 15.35 9.79
C LEU A 452 -11.87 15.86 9.23
N ARG A 453 -12.96 15.15 9.51
CA ARG A 453 -14.34 15.54 9.16
C ARG A 453 -15.02 16.44 10.18
N GLY A 454 -14.32 16.89 11.24
CA GLY A 454 -14.87 17.79 12.26
C GLY A 454 -16.01 17.19 13.09
N ARG A 455 -16.09 15.85 13.23
CA ARG A 455 -17.18 15.15 13.94
C ARG A 455 -17.18 15.37 15.46
N TYR A 456 -16.10 15.92 16.00
CA TYR A 456 -15.86 16.04 17.43
C TYR A 456 -15.64 17.50 17.85
N MET A 457 -16.27 17.91 18.96
CA MET A 457 -16.05 19.24 19.56
C MET A 457 -14.62 19.45 20.07
N SER A 458 -13.91 18.35 20.35
CA SER A 458 -12.50 18.33 20.75
C SER A 458 -11.89 16.97 20.38
N PRO A 459 -10.61 16.90 19.98
CA PRO A 459 -9.93 15.63 19.66
C PRO A 459 -10.00 14.57 20.76
N ALA A 460 -10.15 14.97 22.03
CA ALA A 460 -10.29 14.03 23.15
C ALA A 460 -11.50 13.08 23.02
N PHE A 461 -12.58 13.53 22.36
CA PHE A 461 -13.77 12.70 22.12
C PHE A 461 -13.59 11.68 20.99
N ALA A 462 -12.52 11.79 20.21
CA ALA A 462 -12.17 10.83 19.16
C ALA A 462 -11.43 9.59 19.70
N ILE A 463 -11.01 9.60 20.98
CA ILE A 463 -10.29 8.49 21.61
C ILE A 463 -11.22 7.28 21.77
N LYS A 464 -10.76 6.12 21.34
CA LYS A 464 -11.44 4.83 21.48
C LYS A 464 -10.64 3.95 22.41
N VAL A 465 -11.29 3.40 23.44
CA VAL A 465 -10.63 2.63 24.50
C VAL A 465 -11.02 1.15 24.40
N GLY A 466 -10.03 0.28 24.40
CA GLY A 466 -10.16 -1.17 24.29
C GLY A 466 -10.12 -1.66 22.84
N GLU A 467 -9.48 -2.81 22.63
CA GLU A 467 -9.23 -3.38 21.31
C GLU A 467 -10.49 -3.54 20.45
N THR A 468 -11.62 -3.97 21.03
CA THR A 468 -12.92 -4.05 20.32
C THR A 468 -13.35 -2.68 19.79
N ALA A 469 -13.21 -1.61 20.57
CA ALA A 469 -13.58 -0.27 20.15
C ALA A 469 -12.62 0.26 19.07
N ILE A 470 -11.33 -0.08 19.15
CA ILE A 470 -10.32 0.28 18.13
C ILE A 470 -10.66 -0.40 16.80
N ARG A 471 -10.92 -1.71 16.81
CA ARG A 471 -11.25 -2.48 15.61
C ARG A 471 -12.54 -1.98 14.96
N ASN A 472 -13.58 -1.70 15.76
CA ASN A 472 -14.81 -1.10 15.25
C ASN A 472 -14.58 0.32 14.72
N CYS A 473 -13.70 1.11 15.35
CA CYS A 473 -13.33 2.43 14.85
C CYS A 473 -12.71 2.36 13.45
N PHE A 474 -11.75 1.46 13.23
CA PHE A 474 -11.16 1.29 11.89
C PHE A 474 -12.23 0.90 10.87
N LYS A 475 -13.10 -0.06 11.23
CA LYS A 475 -14.24 -0.46 10.40
C LYS A 475 -15.16 0.71 10.07
N ASP A 476 -15.50 1.53 11.05
CA ASP A 476 -16.40 2.69 10.89
C ASP A 476 -15.77 3.77 10.01
N GLN A 477 -14.46 4.00 10.13
CA GLN A 477 -13.71 4.91 9.25
C GLN A 477 -13.73 4.43 7.80
N MET A 478 -13.42 3.16 7.54
CA MET A 478 -13.48 2.55 6.21
C MET A 478 -14.91 2.55 5.65
N SER A 479 -15.91 2.22 6.47
CA SER A 479 -17.32 2.28 6.08
C SER A 479 -17.77 3.69 5.72
N ALA A 480 -17.26 4.70 6.45
CA ALA A 480 -17.51 6.10 6.15
C ALA A 480 -16.88 6.53 4.83
N MET A 481 -15.62 6.15 4.54
CA MET A 481 -14.99 6.40 3.24
C MET A 481 -15.80 5.78 2.11
N LYS A 482 -16.20 4.50 2.21
CA LYS A 482 -17.07 3.85 1.22
C LYS A 482 -18.37 4.64 1.01
N LYS A 483 -18.99 5.09 2.10
CA LYS A 483 -20.21 5.91 2.03
C LYS A 483 -19.97 7.26 1.34
N GLU A 484 -18.85 7.92 1.62
CA GLU A 484 -18.46 9.16 0.93
C GLU A 484 -18.33 8.94 -0.58
N GLY A 485 -17.77 7.80 -1.02
CA GLY A 485 -17.76 7.40 -2.44
C GLY A 485 -19.17 7.25 -3.03
N LEU A 486 -20.08 6.55 -2.34
CA LEU A 486 -21.48 6.39 -2.77
C LEU A 486 -22.25 7.71 -2.86
N ASP A 487 -22.00 8.61 -1.91
CA ASP A 487 -22.69 9.89 -1.81
C ASP A 487 -22.16 10.88 -2.85
N ASN A 488 -20.84 10.92 -3.09
CA ASN A 488 -20.19 11.91 -3.96
C ASN A 488 -19.90 11.43 -5.39
N MET A 489 -19.54 10.16 -5.59
CA MET A 489 -19.10 9.66 -6.90
C MET A 489 -20.15 8.84 -7.64
N GLY A 490 -21.12 8.26 -6.93
CA GLY A 490 -22.16 7.41 -7.53
C GLY A 490 -22.06 5.95 -7.08
N ASN A 491 -22.83 5.07 -7.73
CA ASN A 491 -22.88 3.64 -7.37
C ASN A 491 -21.74 2.86 -8.05
N HIS A 492 -20.53 3.04 -7.53
CA HIS A 492 -19.31 2.41 -8.03
C HIS A 492 -18.69 1.47 -6.99
N PRO A 493 -17.93 0.45 -7.42
CA PRO A 493 -17.09 -0.32 -6.50
C PRO A 493 -16.15 0.60 -5.72
N CYS A 494 -15.96 0.30 -4.44
CA CYS A 494 -14.95 0.93 -3.59
C CYS A 494 -13.90 -0.13 -3.24
N VAL A 495 -12.65 0.11 -3.60
CA VAL A 495 -11.52 -0.79 -3.32
C VAL A 495 -10.50 -0.03 -2.50
N MET A 496 -10.14 -0.54 -1.32
CA MET A 496 -9.04 0.04 -0.54
C MET A 496 -7.72 -0.29 -1.24
N THR A 497 -7.22 0.59 -2.09
CA THR A 497 -6.05 0.27 -2.93
C THR A 497 -4.73 0.28 -2.14
N GLU A 498 -4.75 0.78 -0.91
CA GLU A 498 -3.61 0.69 -0.02
C GLU A 498 -3.97 0.76 1.46
N PHE A 499 -3.39 -0.16 2.23
CA PHE A 499 -3.32 -0.14 3.69
C PHE A 499 -2.23 -1.10 4.15
N GLY A 500 -1.70 -0.93 5.36
CA GLY A 500 -0.65 -1.80 5.86
C GLY A 500 -0.20 -1.45 7.28
N ILE A 501 0.85 -2.13 7.73
CA ILE A 501 1.48 -1.93 9.05
C ILE A 501 3.01 -2.04 8.95
N PRO A 502 3.77 -1.28 9.75
CA PRO A 502 5.21 -1.47 9.83
C PRO A 502 5.53 -2.81 10.53
N TYR A 503 6.51 -3.56 10.04
CA TYR A 503 6.98 -4.81 10.61
C TYR A 503 8.12 -4.62 11.61
N ASP A 504 8.84 -3.50 11.57
CA ASP A 504 9.88 -3.14 12.55
C ASP A 504 9.33 -2.57 13.86
N MET A 505 8.14 -3.02 14.27
CA MET A 505 7.50 -2.57 15.52
C MET A 505 8.31 -2.94 16.76
N ASP A 506 8.07 -2.19 17.83
CA ASP A 506 8.61 -2.48 19.17
C ASP A 506 10.14 -2.63 19.15
N ASP A 507 10.80 -1.74 18.40
CA ASP A 507 12.26 -1.73 18.21
C ASP A 507 12.79 -3.06 17.66
N LYS A 508 12.11 -3.59 16.64
CA LYS A 508 12.44 -4.83 15.93
C LYS A 508 12.39 -6.05 16.86
N TYR A 509 11.47 -6.08 17.82
CA TYR A 509 11.34 -7.17 18.78
C TYR A 509 11.20 -8.54 18.10
N ALA A 510 10.28 -8.63 17.12
CA ALA A 510 9.99 -9.85 16.38
C ALA A 510 11.21 -10.44 15.66
N TYR A 511 12.14 -9.61 15.20
CA TYR A 511 13.34 -10.07 14.46
C TYR A 511 14.33 -10.79 15.36
N LYS A 512 14.24 -10.54 16.67
CA LYS A 512 15.10 -11.15 17.69
C LYS A 512 14.46 -12.40 18.30
N THR A 513 13.13 -12.43 18.37
CA THR A 513 12.37 -13.42 19.14
C THR A 513 11.55 -14.39 18.29
N GLY A 514 11.27 -14.03 17.04
CA GLY A 514 10.28 -14.70 16.18
C GLY A 514 8.82 -14.38 16.53
N ASP A 515 8.57 -13.56 17.56
CA ASP A 515 7.23 -13.21 18.03
C ASP A 515 6.69 -11.97 17.30
N TYR A 516 5.81 -12.22 16.34
CA TYR A 516 5.13 -11.22 15.53
C TYR A 516 3.76 -10.79 16.09
N SER A 517 3.45 -11.07 17.37
CA SER A 517 2.10 -10.85 17.93
C SER A 517 1.60 -9.40 17.83
N SER A 518 2.47 -8.39 17.93
CA SER A 518 2.11 -6.98 17.70
C SER A 518 1.68 -6.74 16.25
N GLN A 519 2.46 -7.24 15.29
CA GLN A 519 2.21 -7.13 13.85
C GLN A 519 0.94 -7.89 13.47
N SER A 520 0.78 -9.12 13.97
CA SER A 520 -0.41 -9.94 13.74
C SER A 520 -1.66 -9.27 14.29
N GLY A 521 -1.60 -8.70 15.50
CA GLY A 521 -2.71 -7.96 16.10
C GLY A 521 -3.10 -6.70 15.31
N ALA A 522 -2.11 -5.90 14.89
CA ALA A 522 -2.33 -4.69 14.12
C ALA A 522 -2.88 -4.98 12.72
N LEU A 523 -2.31 -5.97 12.02
CA LEU A 523 -2.72 -6.35 10.68
C LEU A 523 -4.11 -7.00 10.68
N ASP A 524 -4.40 -7.85 11.67
CA ASP A 524 -5.73 -8.45 11.83
C ASP A 524 -6.81 -7.40 12.18
N ALA A 525 -6.47 -6.34 12.94
CA ALA A 525 -7.38 -5.22 13.17
C ALA A 525 -7.70 -4.45 11.88
N ASN A 526 -6.72 -4.24 11.01
CA ASN A 526 -6.92 -3.63 9.69
C ASN A 526 -7.74 -4.52 8.76
N HIS A 527 -7.45 -5.83 8.71
CA HIS A 527 -8.23 -6.76 7.90
C HIS A 527 -9.68 -6.89 8.38
N PHE A 528 -9.90 -6.94 9.69
CA PHE A 528 -11.24 -6.89 10.26
C PHE A 528 -12.04 -5.66 9.80
N ALA A 529 -11.37 -4.51 9.72
CA ALA A 529 -11.99 -3.27 9.29
C ALA A 529 -12.36 -3.30 7.81
N VAL A 530 -11.43 -3.69 6.92
CA VAL A 530 -11.68 -3.68 5.47
C VAL A 530 -12.70 -4.74 5.07
N GLU A 531 -12.61 -5.96 5.63
CA GLU A 531 -13.60 -7.03 5.44
C GLU A 531 -14.98 -6.59 5.96
N GLY A 532 -15.02 -6.01 7.16
CA GLY A 532 -16.26 -5.58 7.82
C GLY A 532 -16.91 -4.35 7.17
N SER A 533 -16.16 -3.53 6.44
CA SER A 533 -16.66 -2.33 5.73
C SER A 533 -17.43 -2.66 4.44
N MET A 534 -17.43 -3.93 4.02
CA MET A 534 -18.07 -4.41 2.80
C MET A 534 -17.60 -3.69 1.54
N MET A 535 -16.35 -3.23 1.50
CA MET A 535 -15.71 -2.76 0.26
C MET A 535 -15.68 -3.89 -0.79
N ALA A 536 -15.61 -3.51 -2.06
CA ALA A 536 -15.52 -4.45 -3.18
C ALA A 536 -14.18 -5.22 -3.18
N GLY A 537 -13.21 -4.74 -2.41
CA GLY A 537 -11.96 -5.42 -2.17
C GLY A 537 -10.89 -4.52 -1.55
N TYR A 538 -9.65 -5.01 -1.59
CA TYR A 538 -8.48 -4.28 -1.12
C TYR A 538 -7.20 -4.72 -1.84
N THR A 539 -6.15 -3.89 -1.76
CA THR A 539 -4.76 -4.27 -2.04
C THR A 539 -3.87 -3.91 -0.85
N LEU A 540 -3.22 -4.93 -0.26
CA LEU A 540 -2.33 -4.77 0.91
C LEU A 540 -1.00 -4.13 0.49
N TRP A 541 -0.48 -3.18 1.27
CA TRP A 541 0.88 -2.66 1.16
C TRP A 541 1.79 -3.45 2.12
N VAL A 542 2.81 -4.18 1.66
CA VAL A 542 3.30 -4.37 0.27
C VAL A 542 3.94 -5.75 0.08
N TYR A 543 4.25 -6.15 -1.15
CA TYR A 543 5.19 -7.23 -1.45
C TYR A 543 6.52 -6.65 -1.93
N MET A 544 7.61 -6.97 -1.23
CA MET A 544 8.98 -6.68 -1.65
C MET A 544 9.77 -7.98 -1.80
N CYS A 545 10.54 -8.08 -2.87
CA CYS A 545 11.42 -9.24 -3.10
C CYS A 545 12.68 -9.18 -2.23
N ASN A 546 13.22 -7.97 -2.05
CA ASN A 546 14.53 -7.75 -1.42
C ASN A 546 14.44 -7.12 -0.01
N ASN A 547 13.28 -7.24 0.66
CA ASN A 547 13.14 -6.76 2.04
C ASN A 547 14.00 -7.58 3.01
N THR A 548 14.61 -6.90 3.98
CA THR A 548 15.46 -7.48 5.03
C THR A 548 15.10 -6.93 6.41
N HIS A 549 15.42 -7.64 7.48
CA HIS A 549 15.27 -7.13 8.87
C HIS A 549 16.13 -5.89 9.14
N ALA A 550 17.27 -5.78 8.45
CA ALA A 550 18.22 -4.68 8.64
C ALA A 550 17.66 -3.36 8.09
N LEU A 551 17.25 -3.37 6.82
CA LEU A 551 16.91 -2.16 6.05
C LEU A 551 15.43 -2.06 5.67
N GLY A 552 14.62 -3.05 6.05
CA GLY A 552 13.21 -3.12 5.67
C GLY A 552 13.06 -3.19 4.16
N ASP A 553 12.22 -2.33 3.61
CA ASP A 553 11.88 -2.26 2.18
C ASP A 553 12.99 -1.60 1.32
N GLN A 554 14.18 -1.37 1.87
CA GLN A 554 15.29 -0.65 1.22
C GLN A 554 14.96 0.81 0.86
N TRP A 555 13.78 1.30 1.25
CA TRP A 555 13.23 2.60 0.90
C TRP A 555 12.87 3.39 2.16
N ASN A 556 13.53 4.53 2.37
CA ASN A 556 13.24 5.54 3.41
C ASN A 556 13.04 5.03 4.85
N GLY A 557 13.65 3.90 5.21
CA GLY A 557 13.51 3.27 6.54
C GLY A 557 12.13 2.65 6.79
N GLU A 558 11.39 2.38 5.72
CA GLU A 558 10.13 1.65 5.73
C GLU A 558 10.35 0.15 5.83
N ASP A 559 9.35 -0.54 6.36
CA ASP A 559 9.37 -1.99 6.52
C ASP A 559 7.92 -2.50 6.54
N PHE A 560 7.23 -2.45 5.40
CA PHE A 560 5.83 -2.85 5.25
C PHE A 560 5.67 -4.20 4.56
N SER A 561 6.71 -4.70 3.89
CA SER A 561 6.59 -5.93 3.14
C SER A 561 6.14 -7.10 4.01
N ILE A 562 5.16 -7.87 3.53
CA ILE A 562 4.74 -9.14 4.16
C ILE A 562 5.76 -10.27 3.95
N VAL A 563 6.84 -10.00 3.21
CA VAL A 563 7.95 -10.91 2.93
C VAL A 563 9.26 -10.27 3.34
N SER A 564 10.15 -11.05 3.96
CA SER A 564 11.56 -10.74 4.15
C SER A 564 12.37 -11.98 3.84
N VAL A 565 13.57 -11.80 3.28
CA VAL A 565 14.51 -12.90 3.02
C VAL A 565 15.07 -13.51 4.32
N ASP A 566 14.95 -12.80 5.43
CA ASP A 566 15.43 -13.22 6.75
C ASP A 566 14.39 -14.06 7.54
N ASP A 567 13.14 -14.11 7.08
CA ASP A 567 12.05 -14.82 7.74
C ASP A 567 11.83 -16.23 7.15
N ARG A 568 11.16 -17.10 7.92
CA ARG A 568 10.78 -18.42 7.42
C ARG A 568 9.59 -18.29 6.47
N LEU A 569 9.67 -19.02 5.35
CA LEU A 569 8.50 -19.23 4.50
C LEU A 569 7.54 -20.22 5.15
N LEU A 570 6.24 -20.04 4.90
CA LEU A 570 5.21 -20.96 5.37
C LEU A 570 5.50 -22.40 4.90
N PRO A 571 5.30 -23.42 5.76
CA PRO A 571 5.45 -24.81 5.36
C PRO A 571 4.51 -25.11 4.18
N GLN A 572 5.03 -25.78 3.16
CA GLN A 572 4.20 -26.31 2.08
C GLN A 572 3.62 -27.64 2.54
N SER A 573 2.30 -27.77 2.52
CA SER A 573 1.67 -29.08 2.73
C SER A 573 2.13 -30.05 1.65
N ALA A 574 2.36 -31.31 2.05
CA ALA A 574 2.59 -32.37 1.08
C ALA A 574 1.38 -32.46 0.15
N LEU A 575 1.62 -32.48 -1.16
CA LEU A 575 0.56 -32.67 -2.16
C LEU A 575 -0.34 -33.84 -1.72
N PRO A 576 -1.67 -33.66 -1.64
CA PRO A 576 -2.54 -34.78 -1.34
C PRO A 576 -2.34 -35.86 -2.41
N ALA A 577 -2.06 -37.09 -1.98
CA ALA A 577 -2.06 -38.24 -2.88
C ALA A 577 -3.43 -38.32 -3.55
N ASN A 578 -3.45 -38.36 -4.89
CA ASN A 578 -4.64 -38.44 -5.74
C ASN A 578 -5.82 -39.16 -5.05
N THR A 579 -6.87 -38.43 -4.70
CA THR A 579 -8.12 -38.98 -4.21
C THR A 579 -8.92 -39.57 -5.38
N SER A 580 -8.54 -40.76 -5.82
CA SER A 580 -9.44 -41.61 -6.58
C SER A 580 -10.52 -42.19 -5.65
N ASN A 581 -11.79 -41.95 -5.99
CA ASN A 581 -12.98 -42.55 -5.40
C ASN A 581 -12.82 -44.02 -4.97
N GLY A 582 -13.22 -44.37 -3.74
CA GLY A 582 -13.60 -45.76 -3.41
C GLY A 582 -13.26 -46.27 -2.00
N SER A 583 -14.29 -46.36 -1.15
CA SER A 583 -14.61 -47.46 -0.20
C SER A 583 -13.51 -48.21 0.59
N LEU A 584 -13.60 -48.11 1.92
CA LEU A 584 -13.31 -49.09 2.99
C LEU A 584 -12.51 -50.37 2.63
N ALA A 585 -11.26 -50.49 3.11
CA ALA A 585 -10.67 -51.73 3.66
C ALA A 585 -9.33 -51.46 4.41
N ASN A 586 -9.10 -52.27 5.45
CA ASN A 586 -8.03 -52.19 6.47
C ASN A 586 -6.58 -52.35 5.97
N PRO A 587 -5.57 -51.93 6.79
CA PRO A 587 -4.18 -51.79 6.37
C PRO A 587 -3.35 -53.07 6.57
N SER A 588 -2.40 -53.29 5.66
CA SER A 588 -1.28 -54.22 5.87
C SER A 588 0.04 -53.59 5.42
N LEU A 589 1.06 -53.80 6.25
CA LEU A 589 2.42 -53.30 6.19
C LEU A 589 3.13 -53.62 4.87
N ALA A 590 3.93 -52.66 4.38
CA ALA A 590 5.25 -52.94 3.80
C ALA A 590 6.16 -51.70 3.84
N ASN A 591 7.42 -51.96 4.20
CA ASN A 591 8.51 -51.06 4.57
C ASN A 591 9.22 -50.32 3.41
N ALA A 592 9.95 -49.28 3.85
CA ALA A 592 11.24 -48.75 3.38
C ALA A 592 11.23 -47.87 2.11
N SER A 593 11.92 -46.72 2.04
CA SER A 593 13.09 -46.25 2.80
C SER A 593 13.30 -44.75 2.55
N SER A 594 13.43 -43.94 3.62
CA SER A 594 13.94 -42.57 3.57
C SER A 594 15.32 -42.54 4.22
N ALA A 595 16.30 -42.00 3.51
CA ALA A 595 17.68 -41.90 3.92
C ALA A 595 17.92 -40.58 4.69
N THR A 596 18.11 -40.74 6.01
CA THR A 596 19.13 -40.12 6.87
C THR A 596 19.37 -38.60 6.83
N LEU A 597 18.81 -37.92 7.84
CA LEU A 597 19.46 -36.82 8.57
C LEU A 597 20.19 -37.44 9.79
N GLY A 598 21.42 -37.02 10.05
CA GLY A 598 22.27 -37.54 11.11
C GLY A 598 22.02 -36.87 12.46
N ASP A 599 21.60 -37.67 13.45
CA ASP A 599 21.66 -37.33 14.87
C ASP A 599 22.95 -37.86 15.50
N ALA A 600 23.67 -36.97 16.19
CA ALA A 600 24.86 -37.31 16.97
C ALA A 600 24.45 -37.95 18.31
N TYR A 601 24.97 -39.16 18.54
CA TYR A 601 24.80 -39.93 19.77
C TYR A 601 25.51 -39.31 20.98
N ILE A 602 24.81 -39.37 22.13
CA ILE A 602 25.32 -39.15 23.49
C ILE A 602 26.18 -40.35 23.91
N ASN A 603 27.40 -40.11 24.43
CA ASN A 603 28.30 -41.16 24.95
C ASN A 603 28.69 -40.90 26.42
N SER A 604 29.14 -41.94 27.13
CA SER A 604 29.30 -42.08 28.58
C SER A 604 30.42 -41.23 29.23
N ARG A 605 30.71 -40.04 28.72
CA ARG A 605 31.64 -39.08 29.33
C ARG A 605 30.99 -37.84 29.95
N ASN A 606 29.69 -37.59 29.73
CA ASN A 606 29.00 -36.43 30.32
C ASN A 606 27.91 -36.81 31.35
N LEU A 607 28.00 -38.01 31.92
CA LEU A 607 27.01 -38.52 32.88
C LEU A 607 27.26 -38.04 34.33
N LYS A 608 28.35 -37.31 34.60
CA LYS A 608 28.73 -36.89 35.96
C LYS A 608 28.41 -35.44 36.32
N ASP A 609 27.94 -34.63 35.38
CA ASP A 609 27.57 -33.23 35.65
C ASP A 609 26.08 -33.03 36.00
N ASN A 610 25.24 -34.09 35.89
CA ASN A 610 23.79 -34.01 36.10
C ASN A 610 23.29 -34.54 37.47
N LEU A 611 24.14 -34.56 38.50
CA LEU A 611 23.73 -34.98 39.84
C LEU A 611 24.21 -34.02 40.93
N LYS A 612 23.53 -32.87 41.05
CA LYS A 612 23.47 -32.09 42.31
C LYS A 612 22.08 -31.44 42.48
N THR A 613 21.36 -31.85 43.52
CA THR A 613 20.07 -31.30 44.00
C THR A 613 20.31 -30.07 44.91
N PRO A 614 19.28 -29.28 45.28
CA PRO A 614 19.24 -27.83 45.06
C PRO A 614 19.61 -27.01 46.30
N SER A 615 20.17 -25.83 46.09
CA SER A 615 20.36 -24.82 47.13
C SER A 615 19.64 -23.53 46.72
N ILE A 616 18.69 -23.12 47.55
CA ILE A 616 17.87 -21.91 47.39
C ILE A 616 18.77 -20.68 47.54
N SER A 617 18.93 -19.90 46.47
CA SER A 617 19.37 -18.51 46.57
C SER A 617 18.70 -17.68 45.48
N SER A 618 17.92 -16.69 45.91
CA SER A 618 17.28 -15.68 45.09
C SER A 618 18.33 -14.79 44.39
N THR A 619 18.40 -14.86 43.06
CA THR A 619 19.08 -13.89 42.19
C THR A 619 18.26 -13.67 40.90
N PRO A 620 18.38 -12.49 40.26
CA PRO A 620 17.44 -12.01 39.25
C PRO A 620 17.45 -12.89 38.00
N SER A 621 16.29 -13.07 37.40
CA SER A 621 16.09 -13.82 36.15
C SER A 621 17.09 -13.38 35.07
N ASN A 622 17.99 -14.28 34.69
CA ASN A 622 18.78 -14.15 33.48
C ASN A 622 17.83 -14.11 32.29
N ALA A 623 17.97 -13.08 31.45
CA ALA A 623 17.33 -13.00 30.14
C ALA A 623 17.64 -14.29 29.36
N PRO A 624 16.65 -14.88 28.65
CA PRO A 624 16.91 -16.04 27.80
C PRO A 624 17.95 -15.66 26.75
N GLU A 625 18.92 -16.54 26.53
CA GLU A 625 19.87 -16.43 25.43
C GLU A 625 19.11 -16.21 24.13
N LEU A 626 19.30 -15.02 23.54
CA LEU A 626 18.76 -14.60 22.26
C LEU A 626 19.36 -15.46 21.15
N THR A 627 18.68 -16.55 20.83
CA THR A 627 18.90 -17.27 19.58
C THR A 627 17.97 -16.65 18.54
N ALA A 628 18.53 -16.11 17.46
CA ALA A 628 17.77 -15.57 16.34
C ALA A 628 16.93 -16.72 15.73
N ALA A 629 15.66 -16.82 16.13
CA ALA A 629 14.72 -17.78 15.60
C ALA A 629 13.81 -17.05 14.61
N PRO A 630 13.99 -17.22 13.29
CA PRO A 630 13.17 -16.52 12.32
C PRO A 630 11.72 -16.97 12.43
N GLY A 631 10.79 -16.01 12.52
CA GLY A 631 9.35 -16.23 12.57
C GLY A 631 8.73 -16.32 11.17
N TYR A 632 7.40 -16.25 11.07
CA TYR A 632 6.66 -16.30 9.80
C TYR A 632 6.04 -14.95 9.41
N ARG A 633 6.57 -13.85 9.95
CA ARG A 633 6.21 -12.48 9.56
C ARG A 633 4.70 -12.18 9.64
N ALA A 634 4.03 -12.63 10.71
CA ALA A 634 2.59 -12.46 10.91
C ALA A 634 1.70 -13.11 9.83
N ALA A 635 2.13 -14.23 9.24
CA ALA A 635 1.39 -14.96 8.21
C ALA A 635 -0.05 -15.32 8.58
N GLU A 636 -0.32 -15.58 9.86
CA GLU A 636 -1.68 -15.82 10.36
C GLU A 636 -2.63 -14.63 10.16
N ALA A 637 -2.09 -13.42 10.05
CA ALA A 637 -2.90 -12.23 9.84
C ALA A 637 -3.16 -11.96 8.35
N TYR A 638 -2.22 -12.28 7.44
CA TYR A 638 -2.37 -12.00 6.00
C TYR A 638 -2.73 -13.21 5.13
N VAL A 639 -2.65 -14.46 5.61
CA VAL A 639 -3.13 -15.64 4.87
C VAL A 639 -4.56 -15.95 5.30
N ARG A 640 -5.53 -15.26 4.71
CA ARG A 640 -6.92 -15.22 5.19
C ARG A 640 -7.90 -15.90 4.24
N PRO A 641 -8.98 -16.52 4.75
CA PRO A 641 -10.09 -16.97 3.92
C PRO A 641 -10.84 -15.78 3.32
N SER A 642 -11.39 -15.94 2.14
CA SER A 642 -12.05 -14.84 1.43
C SER A 642 -13.03 -15.34 0.37
N PRO A 643 -14.21 -14.72 0.19
CA PRO A 643 -15.01 -14.97 -1.00
C PRO A 643 -14.22 -14.53 -2.24
N ILE A 644 -14.04 -15.41 -3.23
CA ILE A 644 -13.40 -15.07 -4.50
C ILE A 644 -14.49 -14.71 -5.52
N ALA A 645 -15.50 -15.58 -5.64
CA ALA A 645 -16.62 -15.42 -6.56
C ALA A 645 -17.92 -15.80 -5.86
N THR A 646 -18.89 -14.90 -5.81
CA THR A 646 -20.17 -15.09 -5.12
C THR A 646 -21.29 -15.23 -6.14
N ALA A 647 -21.98 -16.37 -6.16
CA ALA A 647 -23.17 -16.59 -6.99
C ALA A 647 -24.39 -15.89 -6.38
N GLY A 648 -24.42 -14.56 -6.46
CA GLY A 648 -25.43 -13.70 -5.85
C GLY A 648 -24.85 -12.33 -5.49
N LYS A 649 -25.30 -11.80 -4.36
CA LYS A 649 -24.79 -10.56 -3.76
C LYS A 649 -24.32 -10.82 -2.34
N LEU A 650 -23.08 -10.47 -2.05
CA LEU A 650 -22.46 -10.55 -0.74
C LEU A 650 -23.12 -9.53 0.21
N LEU A 651 -23.60 -10.00 1.35
CA LEU A 651 -24.20 -9.18 2.40
C LEU A 651 -23.26 -8.97 3.59
N GLN A 652 -22.44 -9.98 3.89
CA GLN A 652 -21.46 -9.96 4.96
C GLN A 652 -20.32 -10.93 4.66
N SER A 653 -19.09 -10.56 5.02
CA SER A 653 -17.95 -11.47 5.08
C SER A 653 -17.01 -11.04 6.19
N GLY A 654 -16.31 -11.98 6.81
CA GLY A 654 -15.25 -11.67 7.77
C GLY A 654 -14.58 -12.91 8.34
N PHE A 655 -13.31 -12.74 8.70
CA PHE A 655 -12.52 -13.75 9.38
C PHE A 655 -12.19 -13.31 10.82
N ASP A 656 -12.66 -14.10 11.78
CA ASP A 656 -12.26 -14.00 13.19
C ASP A 656 -11.01 -14.86 13.41
N LEU A 657 -9.85 -14.22 13.35
CA LEU A 657 -8.55 -14.89 13.55
C LEU A 657 -8.42 -15.49 14.95
N ARG A 658 -8.99 -14.85 15.98
CA ARG A 658 -8.91 -15.34 17.37
C ARG A 658 -9.61 -16.69 17.52
N ASN A 659 -10.75 -16.85 16.86
CA ASN A 659 -11.57 -18.06 16.91
C ASN A 659 -11.42 -18.96 15.68
N TYR A 660 -10.51 -18.64 14.75
CA TYR A 660 -10.31 -19.35 13.48
C TYR A 660 -11.62 -19.58 12.73
N THR A 661 -12.53 -18.60 12.75
CA THR A 661 -13.88 -18.75 12.22
C THR A 661 -14.09 -17.78 11.07
N PHE A 662 -14.36 -18.33 9.88
CA PHE A 662 -14.80 -17.55 8.72
C PHE A 662 -16.32 -17.56 8.64
N THR A 663 -16.92 -16.40 8.38
CA THR A 663 -18.37 -16.27 8.17
C THR A 663 -18.65 -15.47 6.90
N MET A 664 -19.69 -15.90 6.18
CA MET A 664 -20.16 -15.26 4.96
C MET A 664 -21.69 -15.31 4.92
N ARG A 665 -22.33 -14.22 4.51
CA ARG A 665 -23.75 -14.15 4.17
C ARG A 665 -23.92 -13.56 2.79
N LEU A 666 -24.84 -14.12 2.03
CA LEU A 666 -25.19 -13.65 0.68
C LEU A 666 -26.70 -13.73 0.47
N THR A 667 -27.17 -13.07 -0.57
CA THR A 667 -28.50 -13.29 -1.14
C THR A 667 -28.37 -13.68 -2.61
N ALA A 668 -29.23 -14.56 -3.09
CA ALA A 668 -29.25 -15.00 -4.48
C ALA A 668 -30.67 -15.01 -5.04
N ASP A 669 -30.84 -14.51 -6.26
CA ASP A 669 -32.15 -14.44 -6.91
C ASP A 669 -32.63 -15.81 -7.42
N SER A 670 -31.72 -16.77 -7.54
CA SER A 670 -32.00 -18.15 -7.94
C SER A 670 -31.05 -19.12 -7.27
N ALA A 671 -31.39 -20.41 -7.28
CA ALA A 671 -30.47 -21.46 -6.88
C ALA A 671 -29.20 -21.46 -7.76
N THR A 672 -28.06 -21.83 -7.17
CA THR A 672 -26.77 -21.86 -7.86
C THR A 672 -26.75 -22.92 -8.95
N ALA A 673 -26.26 -22.56 -10.14
CA ALA A 673 -26.03 -23.53 -11.22
C ALA A 673 -24.85 -24.45 -10.89
N GLU A 674 -24.88 -25.69 -11.40
CA GLU A 674 -23.87 -26.70 -11.10
C GLU A 674 -22.45 -26.28 -11.52
N ASP A 675 -22.32 -25.56 -12.63
CA ASP A 675 -21.06 -25.07 -13.20
C ASP A 675 -20.60 -23.74 -12.62
N LYS A 676 -21.41 -23.07 -11.78
CA LYS A 676 -21.15 -21.71 -11.28
C LYS A 676 -21.32 -21.59 -9.76
N PRO A 677 -20.61 -22.40 -8.96
CA PRO A 677 -20.68 -22.30 -7.50
C PRO A 677 -20.20 -20.94 -6.99
N THR A 678 -20.63 -20.61 -5.77
CA THR A 678 -19.91 -19.66 -4.93
C THR A 678 -18.56 -20.29 -4.54
N GLU A 679 -17.47 -19.54 -4.71
CA GLU A 679 -16.11 -19.97 -4.43
C GLU A 679 -15.51 -19.12 -3.31
N VAL A 680 -15.03 -19.80 -2.28
CA VAL A 680 -14.33 -19.21 -1.13
C VAL A 680 -12.93 -19.76 -1.10
N LEU A 681 -11.93 -18.88 -1.16
CA LEU A 681 -10.57 -19.23 -0.79
C LEU A 681 -10.57 -19.68 0.67
N LEU A 682 -10.02 -20.84 0.95
CA LEU A 682 -9.98 -21.39 2.29
C LEU A 682 -8.56 -21.88 2.57
N PRO A 683 -7.65 -21.02 3.08
CA PRO A 683 -6.26 -21.41 3.27
C PRO A 683 -6.12 -22.60 4.21
N GLU A 684 -5.41 -23.63 3.76
CA GLU A 684 -5.11 -24.83 4.57
C GLU A 684 -4.40 -24.46 5.88
N PHE A 685 -3.65 -23.36 5.87
CA PHE A 685 -2.99 -22.76 7.03
C PHE A 685 -3.93 -22.41 8.19
N HIS A 686 -5.24 -22.29 7.97
CA HIS A 686 -6.23 -22.13 9.04
C HIS A 686 -7.30 -23.21 9.02
N PHE A 687 -7.56 -23.78 7.85
CA PHE A 687 -8.69 -24.67 7.60
C PHE A 687 -8.25 -25.94 6.87
N PRO A 688 -7.43 -26.82 7.48
CA PRO A 688 -7.12 -28.11 6.86
C PRO A 688 -8.40 -28.86 6.51
N SER A 689 -8.54 -29.33 5.26
CA SER A 689 -9.79 -29.90 4.74
C SER A 689 -10.32 -31.08 5.55
N ASP A 690 -9.44 -31.82 6.22
CA ASP A 690 -9.75 -32.99 7.06
C ASP A 690 -10.15 -32.63 8.49
N LYS A 691 -9.96 -31.37 8.92
CA LYS A 691 -10.15 -30.94 10.31
C LYS A 691 -11.08 -29.74 10.48
N CYS A 692 -11.35 -28.97 9.43
CA CYS A 692 -12.28 -27.86 9.52
C CYS A 692 -13.74 -28.33 9.53
N VAL A 693 -14.61 -27.60 10.23
CA VAL A 693 -16.06 -27.84 10.26
C VAL A 693 -16.74 -26.80 9.37
N VAL A 694 -17.55 -27.26 8.41
CA VAL A 694 -18.34 -26.39 7.53
C VAL A 694 -19.82 -26.49 7.90
N GLU A 695 -20.42 -25.36 8.21
CA GLU A 695 -21.85 -25.19 8.46
C GLU A 695 -22.42 -24.27 7.37
N VAL A 696 -23.51 -24.68 6.73
CA VAL A 696 -24.22 -23.89 5.70
C VAL A 696 -25.72 -23.88 5.96
N SER A 697 -26.40 -22.81 5.54
CA SER A 697 -27.87 -22.71 5.57
C SER A 697 -28.58 -23.73 4.70
N GLY A 698 -27.93 -24.17 3.62
CA GLY A 698 -28.50 -25.14 2.69
C GLY A 698 -27.59 -25.46 1.51
N GLY A 699 -28.08 -26.37 0.67
CA GLY A 699 -27.38 -26.82 -0.53
C GLY A 699 -26.25 -27.82 -0.24
N LYS A 700 -25.24 -27.86 -1.12
CA LYS A 700 -24.08 -28.76 -1.01
C LYS A 700 -22.79 -27.98 -1.08
N TRP A 701 -21.73 -28.49 -0.48
CA TRP A 701 -20.40 -27.88 -0.52
C TRP A 701 -19.32 -28.93 -0.70
N SER A 702 -18.14 -28.50 -1.16
CA SER A 702 -16.95 -29.34 -1.26
C SER A 702 -15.70 -28.50 -1.01
N ILE A 703 -14.72 -29.05 -0.31
CA ILE A 703 -13.37 -28.48 -0.20
C ILE A 703 -12.46 -29.29 -1.09
N GLY A 704 -11.67 -28.61 -1.92
CA GLY A 704 -10.73 -29.25 -2.83
C GLY A 704 -9.50 -28.40 -3.07
N HIS A 705 -8.48 -29.02 -3.62
CA HIS A 705 -7.30 -28.33 -4.13
C HIS A 705 -7.43 -28.18 -5.64
N TYR A 706 -7.22 -26.96 -6.12
CA TYR A 706 -7.39 -26.59 -7.52
C TYR A 706 -6.10 -25.96 -8.01
N ASP A 707 -5.61 -26.47 -9.14
CA ASP A 707 -4.44 -25.96 -9.86
C ASP A 707 -4.87 -25.39 -11.22
N GLU A 708 -6.01 -24.70 -11.22
CA GLU A 708 -6.60 -24.09 -12.43
C GLU A 708 -5.78 -22.89 -12.92
N ASP A 709 -5.01 -22.27 -12.01
CA ASP A 709 -4.30 -21.00 -12.21
C ASP A 709 -2.82 -21.13 -11.79
N GLY A 710 -2.11 -22.17 -12.22
CA GLY A 710 -0.65 -22.33 -12.03
C GLY A 710 -0.15 -22.43 -10.57
N GLY A 711 -1.06 -22.38 -9.59
CA GLY A 711 -0.78 -22.44 -8.17
C GLY A 711 -1.88 -23.21 -7.44
N LEU A 712 -1.47 -24.33 -6.83
CA LEU A 712 -2.34 -25.15 -6.00
C LEU A 712 -2.95 -24.33 -4.85
N THR A 713 -4.27 -24.14 -4.88
CA THR A 713 -5.02 -23.43 -3.84
C THR A 713 -6.15 -24.29 -3.30
N GLN A 714 -6.33 -24.26 -1.98
CA GLN A 714 -7.49 -24.88 -1.35
C GLN A 714 -8.69 -23.92 -1.41
N LYS A 715 -9.78 -24.37 -2.02
CA LYS A 715 -11.02 -23.61 -2.16
C LYS A 715 -12.20 -24.44 -1.65
N LEU A 716 -13.19 -23.74 -1.07
CA LEU A 716 -14.51 -24.27 -0.80
C LEU A 716 -15.45 -23.81 -1.93
N LYS A 717 -16.05 -24.78 -2.63
CA LYS A 717 -17.13 -24.55 -3.60
C LYS A 717 -18.47 -24.83 -2.92
N TRP A 718 -19.43 -23.90 -3.03
CA TRP A 718 -20.74 -23.96 -2.40
C TRP A 718 -21.85 -23.69 -3.41
N TRP A 719 -22.79 -24.63 -3.51
CA TRP A 719 -24.01 -24.53 -4.31
C TRP A 719 -25.19 -24.40 -3.34
N HIS A 720 -25.84 -23.24 -3.35
CA HIS A 720 -26.89 -22.87 -2.40
C HIS A 720 -28.23 -22.61 -3.11
N ASN A 721 -29.28 -22.51 -2.31
CA ASN A 721 -30.61 -22.16 -2.78
C ASN A 721 -30.74 -20.64 -3.02
N GLU A 722 -31.88 -20.23 -3.56
CA GLU A 722 -32.28 -18.81 -3.66
C GLU A 722 -32.56 -18.18 -2.27
N GLY A 723 -32.64 -16.86 -2.23
CA GLY A 723 -32.85 -16.07 -1.01
C GLY A 723 -31.57 -15.85 -0.21
N GLU A 724 -31.73 -15.45 1.06
CA GLU A 724 -30.60 -15.26 1.98
C GLU A 724 -30.00 -16.60 2.41
N GLN A 725 -28.68 -16.71 2.30
CA GLN A 725 -27.91 -17.90 2.65
C GLN A 725 -26.70 -17.52 3.52
N TRP A 726 -26.24 -18.45 4.35
CA TRP A 726 -25.06 -18.26 5.19
C TRP A 726 -24.13 -19.47 5.17
N LEU A 727 -22.83 -19.17 5.30
CA LEU A 727 -21.74 -20.13 5.41
C LEU A 727 -20.90 -19.74 6.64
N LYS A 728 -20.53 -20.74 7.43
CA LYS A 728 -19.59 -20.62 8.53
C LYS A 728 -18.60 -21.77 8.45
N VAL A 729 -17.31 -21.46 8.51
CA VAL A 729 -16.24 -22.45 8.55
C VAL A 729 -15.43 -22.24 9.82
N ILE A 730 -15.28 -23.30 10.61
CA ILE A 730 -14.49 -23.31 11.83
C ILE A 730 -13.21 -24.08 11.54
N GLY A 731 -12.09 -23.38 11.60
CA GLY A 731 -10.75 -23.90 11.36
C GLY A 731 -10.14 -24.55 12.60
N VAL A 732 -8.84 -24.82 12.48
CA VAL A 732 -8.03 -25.36 13.58
C VAL A 732 -7.13 -24.26 14.09
N ARG A 733 -7.01 -24.18 15.41
CA ARG A 733 -5.98 -23.36 16.05
C ARG A 733 -4.62 -23.97 15.73
N ASN A 734 -3.98 -23.47 14.69
CA ASN A 734 -2.65 -23.92 14.31
C ASN A 734 -1.64 -23.39 15.33
N ILE A 735 -1.13 -24.32 16.15
CA ILE A 735 0.03 -24.08 17.02
C ILE A 735 1.27 -24.12 16.14
N VAL A 736 1.41 -23.16 15.22
CA VAL A 736 2.73 -22.90 14.64
C VAL A 736 3.49 -22.12 15.72
N HIS A 737 4.10 -22.87 16.63
CA HIS A 737 5.09 -22.48 17.63
C HIS A 737 4.88 -21.13 18.36
N GLY A 738 4.06 -21.14 19.42
CA GLY A 738 4.20 -20.19 20.54
C GLY A 738 3.59 -18.79 20.42
N THR A 739 3.05 -18.38 19.26
CA THR A 739 2.62 -16.99 19.02
C THR A 739 1.10 -16.79 18.98
N GLY A 740 0.34 -17.53 19.79
CA GLY A 740 -1.07 -17.21 19.99
C GLY A 740 -1.23 -15.90 20.79
N PRO A 741 -2.27 -15.08 20.55
CA PRO A 741 -2.55 -13.93 21.41
C PRO A 741 -2.71 -14.41 22.85
N SER A 742 -1.92 -13.81 23.74
CA SER A 742 -1.71 -14.19 25.13
C SER A 742 -3.01 -14.42 25.91
N GLY A 743 -3.41 -15.69 26.01
CA GLY A 743 -4.22 -16.25 27.09
C GLY A 743 -3.31 -17.17 27.89
N GLY A 744 -3.12 -16.87 29.18
CA GLY A 744 -2.13 -17.51 30.03
C GLY A 744 -2.26 -19.04 30.12
N GLU A 745 -1.15 -19.70 30.49
CA GLU A 745 -1.04 -21.16 30.61
C GLU A 745 -2.11 -21.80 31.53
N GLU A 746 -2.74 -21.03 32.42
CA GLU A 746 -3.83 -21.50 33.28
C GLU A 746 -5.17 -21.69 32.52
N GLU A 747 -5.43 -20.93 31.45
CA GLU A 747 -6.62 -21.09 30.60
C GLU A 747 -6.48 -22.27 29.62
N MET A 748 -5.23 -22.63 29.28
CA MET A 748 -4.87 -23.76 28.41
C MET A 748 -5.25 -25.11 29.03
N GLY A 749 -5.09 -25.27 30.35
CA GLY A 749 -5.50 -26.49 31.05
C GLY A 749 -7.03 -26.68 31.07
N TYR A 750 -7.77 -25.58 31.24
CA TYR A 750 -9.23 -25.61 31.39
C TYR A 750 -9.94 -25.85 30.05
N LEU A 751 -9.54 -25.15 28.97
CA LEU A 751 -10.16 -25.32 27.65
C LEU A 751 -9.81 -26.66 26.99
N SER A 752 -8.59 -27.17 27.19
CA SER A 752 -8.21 -28.53 26.75
C SER A 752 -9.03 -29.60 27.47
N GLN A 753 -9.34 -29.41 28.76
CA GLN A 753 -10.22 -30.31 29.51
C GLN A 753 -11.68 -30.21 29.05
N CYS A 754 -12.18 -29.01 28.73
CA CYS A 754 -13.52 -28.83 28.18
C CYS A 754 -13.70 -29.47 26.79
N GLN A 755 -12.70 -29.36 25.90
CA GLN A 755 -12.75 -30.02 24.58
C GLN A 755 -12.68 -31.55 24.70
N GLN A 756 -11.88 -32.11 25.60
CA GLN A 756 -11.89 -33.56 25.85
C GLN A 756 -13.19 -34.05 26.52
N ALA A 757 -13.81 -33.24 27.38
CA ALA A 757 -15.05 -33.61 28.07
C ALA A 757 -16.27 -33.67 27.13
N ILE A 758 -16.33 -32.83 26.09
CA ILE A 758 -17.45 -32.80 25.13
C ILE A 758 -17.38 -33.97 24.13
N TYR A 759 -16.18 -34.41 23.74
CA TYR A 759 -16.01 -35.49 22.75
C TYR A 759 -15.77 -36.90 23.35
N GLY A 760 -15.57 -37.02 24.67
CA GLY A 760 -15.20 -38.28 25.33
C GLY A 760 -16.33 -39.15 25.89
N SER A 761 -17.60 -38.72 25.86
CA SER A 761 -18.67 -39.40 26.60
C SER A 761 -19.72 -40.08 25.70
N LYS A 762 -19.33 -41.15 24.99
CA LYS A 762 -20.29 -42.19 24.57
C LYS A 762 -20.27 -43.32 25.60
N CYS A 763 -21.05 -43.17 26.66
CA CYS A 763 -21.40 -44.29 27.53
C CYS A 763 -22.70 -44.91 27.00
N SER A 764 -22.57 -46.06 26.35
CA SER A 764 -23.64 -47.01 26.13
C SER A 764 -23.99 -47.72 27.44
N VAL A 765 -25.24 -47.63 27.90
CA VAL A 765 -25.83 -48.65 28.78
C VAL A 765 -27.32 -48.83 28.44
N MET A 766 -27.60 -50.03 27.90
CA MET A 766 -28.87 -50.73 27.61
C MET A 766 -29.92 -50.06 26.72
#